data_AF-A0A3D5ZJL6-F1
#
_entry.id   AF-A0A3D5ZJL6-F1
#
_cell.length_a   1.000
_cell.length_b   1.000
_cell.length_c   1.000
_cell.angle_alpha   90.00
_cell.angle_beta   90.00
_cell.angle_gamma   90.00
#
_symmetry.space_group_name_H-M   'P 1'
#
loop_
_entity.id
_entity.type
_entity.pdbx_description
1 polymer ?
#
loop_
_entity_poly.entity_id
_entity_poly.type
_entity_poly.pdbx_seq_one_letter_code
_entity_poly.pdbx_strand_id
1 'polypeptide(L)'
;MKKHLVATLLVAVMCLLTLSACSVVAGLEKDVNITLNVNGNALDGNYVVNTFNNAIVPVPEAPKGDVFLGWTADKDWQNKDIADVALSQNKGLIRYDDVKDYAVDGKITLYAVFGVQPRHDIAVAWYDKEKTSGLNQGVMDEFLTALKAFLTTQGYTPDSMDIVVRGYAGNVGPTCGAIMDDGDIDIMVGWAAASNIEGTGGMKRGVDFLQNYGNITLTGASKARYTAKLSDSEVVNKVYQWILSTYAGEGGATKDYDVADTPVVPDPDPTPDPGDIVITDNTLVVSVWNKPDGSWISTEQLEKLKTDFAAYLTEHKVDVSTLHITWRVEEDTTNVAALVASVKAAGDVDFVLACGNNVNSSGNLENLEKIAVPDGTYMTANRMIAVLNKDNPRQLAKILWEFVSGTKFPEAETPVDPDPTPTPDPEPTPDTSVDYGKKLTVSIWNNTKGGWITEEQIAKLKTDFEAYLTEKGLDVSTLSITWRVETDVTNVAALVAAVKAAGDVDFVLACGKNVNSDGNLTNLEKLQVAESPYMAANRYIAVLNKDNPRLLAKVLYKFISGQDYPESDTALTITDKELTVSIWNNKKGEWITTEQIDKLKADFESYLTSKGVDLTTITINWKVETDVTNVAALVNSVNNSEKTVDFVLACGNNVNSDGNLTNLEKIKLGSTDYMTDGRFIALLHKDKPNQLATLLWQFMYEQVFVASTQGGAE
;
A
#
# COMPACT_ATOMS: atom_id res chain seq x y z
N MET A 1 -38.65 51.13 64.98
CA MET A 1 -39.35 49.93 64.44
C MET A 1 -39.71 49.99 62.95
N LYS A 2 -39.87 51.16 62.30
CA LYS A 2 -40.33 51.22 60.88
C LYS A 2 -39.27 50.95 59.80
N LYS A 3 -37.97 51.21 60.04
CA LYS A 3 -36.91 51.05 59.01
C LYS A 3 -36.43 49.62 58.83
N HIS A 4 -36.34 48.83 59.91
CA HIS A 4 -35.94 47.43 59.83
C HIS A 4 -37.02 46.56 59.20
N LEU A 5 -38.29 46.84 59.48
CA LEU A 5 -39.41 46.06 58.93
C LEU A 5 -39.56 46.23 57.41
N VAL A 6 -39.26 47.43 56.88
CA VAL A 6 -39.24 47.70 55.43
C VAL A 6 -38.05 47.02 54.75
N ALA A 7 -36.87 47.01 55.38
CA ALA A 7 -35.70 46.32 54.84
C ALA A 7 -35.89 44.79 54.79
N THR A 8 -36.48 44.21 55.84
CA THR A 8 -36.78 42.77 55.86
C THR A 8 -37.85 42.40 54.84
N LEU A 9 -38.85 43.28 54.61
CA LEU A 9 -39.87 43.05 53.58
C LEU A 9 -39.28 43.12 52.16
N LEU A 10 -38.35 44.06 51.90
CA LEU A 10 -37.67 44.20 50.60
C LEU A 10 -36.76 43.02 50.29
N VAL A 11 -36.06 42.49 51.30
CA VAL A 11 -35.26 41.27 51.16
C VAL A 11 -36.15 40.05 50.96
N ALA A 12 -37.27 39.93 51.68
CA ALA A 12 -38.22 38.83 51.49
C ALA A 12 -38.89 38.87 50.10
N VAL A 13 -39.22 40.05 49.58
CA VAL A 13 -39.77 40.22 48.22
C VAL A 13 -38.70 39.94 47.15
N MET A 14 -37.44 40.35 47.34
CA MET A 14 -36.35 39.96 46.45
C MET A 14 -36.06 38.46 46.48
N CYS A 15 -36.11 37.82 47.66
CA CYS A 15 -35.98 36.36 47.80
C CYS A 15 -37.18 35.61 47.21
N LEU A 16 -38.40 36.15 47.27
CA LEU A 16 -39.56 35.57 46.61
C LEU A 16 -39.49 35.73 45.09
N LEU A 17 -38.97 36.86 44.59
CA LEU A 17 -38.73 37.07 43.15
C LEU A 17 -37.62 36.15 42.61
N THR A 18 -36.58 35.85 43.40
CA THR A 18 -35.55 34.87 43.02
C THR A 18 -36.01 33.42 43.16
N LEU A 19 -36.94 33.11 44.07
CA LEU A 19 -37.53 31.76 44.18
C LEU A 19 -38.64 31.50 43.15
N SER A 20 -39.32 32.54 42.65
CA SER A 20 -40.19 32.43 41.47
C SER A 20 -39.43 32.35 40.14
N ALA A 21 -38.12 32.64 40.12
CA ALA A 21 -37.32 32.46 38.90
C ALA A 21 -37.25 30.99 38.47
N CYS A 22 -37.28 30.03 39.40
CA CYS A 22 -37.32 28.60 39.06
C CYS A 22 -38.66 28.15 38.45
N SER A 23 -39.78 28.83 38.76
CA SER A 23 -41.08 28.56 38.12
C SER A 23 -41.27 29.32 36.80
N VAL A 24 -40.51 30.40 36.57
CA VAL A 24 -40.41 31.07 35.26
C VAL A 24 -39.52 30.29 34.29
N VAL A 25 -38.48 29.59 34.78
CA VAL A 25 -37.64 28.69 33.96
C VAL A 25 -38.45 27.52 33.40
N ALA A 26 -39.39 26.95 34.17
CA ALA A 26 -40.31 25.92 33.66
C ALA A 26 -41.25 26.40 32.54
N GLY A 27 -41.42 27.71 32.36
CA GLY A 27 -42.15 28.31 31.22
C GLY A 27 -41.24 28.68 30.03
N LEU A 28 -39.92 28.60 30.20
CA LEU A 28 -38.90 28.88 29.18
C LEU A 28 -38.34 27.60 28.55
N GLU A 29 -38.44 26.45 29.22
CA GLU A 29 -38.14 25.12 28.68
C GLU A 29 -39.25 24.67 27.72
N LYS A 30 -39.30 25.31 26.54
CA LYS A 30 -40.07 24.78 25.42
C LYS A 30 -39.27 23.64 24.80
N ASP A 31 -39.34 22.48 25.44
CA ASP A 31 -38.77 21.26 24.90
C ASP A 31 -39.41 20.96 23.54
N VAL A 32 -38.55 20.82 22.53
CA VAL A 32 -38.93 20.37 21.20
C VAL A 32 -38.45 18.93 21.07
N ASN A 33 -39.40 18.02 20.94
CA ASN A 33 -39.15 16.61 20.66
C ASN A 33 -38.95 16.44 19.16
N ILE A 34 -37.80 15.92 18.76
CA ILE A 34 -37.42 15.69 17.37
C ILE A 34 -37.60 14.21 17.06
N THR A 35 -38.34 13.93 16.00
CA THR A 35 -38.36 12.62 15.33
C THR A 35 -37.52 12.72 14.07
N LEU A 36 -36.56 11.83 13.89
CA LEU A 36 -35.76 11.76 12.67
C LEU A 36 -36.40 10.75 11.72
N ASN A 37 -36.55 11.11 10.45
CA ASN A 37 -37.10 10.25 9.42
C ASN A 37 -36.07 10.06 8.30
N VAL A 38 -35.70 8.81 8.05
CA VAL A 38 -34.80 8.41 6.96
C VAL A 38 -35.59 7.52 6.01
N ASN A 39 -35.77 7.96 4.76
CA ASN A 39 -36.46 7.20 3.71
C ASN A 39 -37.85 6.66 4.12
N GLY A 40 -38.62 7.46 4.87
CA GLY A 40 -39.97 7.10 5.33
C GLY A 40 -39.98 6.35 6.67
N ASN A 41 -38.82 5.94 7.19
CA ASN A 41 -38.71 5.24 8.47
C ASN A 41 -38.28 6.21 9.58
N ALA A 42 -39.04 6.24 10.67
CA ALA A 42 -38.62 6.95 11.87
C ALA A 42 -37.45 6.22 12.53
N LEU A 43 -36.37 6.94 12.85
CA LEU A 43 -35.28 6.39 13.63
C LEU A 43 -35.67 6.31 15.11
N ASP A 44 -35.30 5.21 15.76
CA ASP A 44 -35.50 5.03 17.19
C ASP A 44 -34.57 5.95 17.99
N GLY A 45 -35.15 6.85 18.76
CA GLY A 45 -34.44 7.79 19.62
C GLY A 45 -35.35 8.84 20.21
N ASN A 46 -35.03 9.31 21.43
CA ASN A 46 -35.72 10.44 22.05
C ASN A 46 -34.80 11.67 22.03
N TYR A 47 -34.93 12.49 21.00
CA TYR A 47 -34.11 13.69 20.81
C TYR A 47 -34.90 14.91 21.29
N VAL A 48 -34.40 15.58 22.33
CA VAL A 48 -35.05 16.76 22.91
C VAL A 48 -34.08 17.93 22.88
N VAL A 49 -34.53 19.06 22.33
CA VAL A 49 -33.79 20.32 22.33
C VAL A 49 -34.57 21.42 23.03
N ASN A 50 -33.85 22.31 23.68
CA ASN A 50 -34.38 23.55 24.25
C ASN A 50 -33.29 24.63 24.23
N THR A 51 -33.57 25.82 24.75
CA THR A 51 -32.61 26.94 24.73
C THR A 51 -31.28 26.66 25.44
N PHE A 52 -31.21 25.59 26.27
CA PHE A 52 -30.02 25.19 27.02
C PHE A 52 -29.42 23.85 26.57
N ASN A 53 -30.13 23.07 25.75
CA ASN A 53 -29.76 21.72 25.38
C ASN A 53 -29.84 21.49 23.86
N ASN A 54 -28.76 20.92 23.30
CA ASN A 54 -28.70 20.51 21.91
C ASN A 54 -28.84 18.98 21.82
N ALA A 55 -29.37 18.48 20.71
CA ALA A 55 -29.48 17.05 20.45
C ALA A 55 -28.34 16.62 19.54
N ILE A 56 -27.56 15.63 19.97
CA ILE A 56 -26.66 14.91 19.08
C ILE A 56 -27.51 13.87 18.35
N VAL A 57 -27.52 13.94 17.03
CA VAL A 57 -28.34 13.10 16.17
C VAL A 57 -27.45 12.23 15.28
N PRO A 58 -27.87 11.01 14.93
CA PRO A 58 -27.13 10.15 14.01
C PRO A 58 -26.96 10.85 12.66
N VAL A 59 -25.85 10.57 11.99
CA VAL A 59 -25.65 10.92 10.58
C VAL A 59 -26.00 9.67 9.78
N PRO A 60 -27.15 9.64 9.06
CA PRO A 60 -27.57 8.45 8.35
C PRO A 60 -26.67 8.22 7.12
N GLU A 61 -26.42 6.94 6.85
CA GLU A 61 -25.71 6.54 5.64
C GLU A 61 -26.56 6.89 4.40
N ALA A 62 -25.92 7.53 3.42
CA ALA A 62 -26.60 7.97 2.22
C ALA A 62 -26.79 6.81 1.23
N PRO A 63 -27.89 6.79 0.45
CA PRO A 63 -27.99 5.92 -0.71
C PRO A 63 -26.80 6.12 -1.65
N LYS A 64 -26.39 5.03 -2.28
CA LYS A 64 -25.25 4.99 -3.19
C LYS A 64 -25.34 6.06 -4.30
N GLY A 65 -24.31 6.90 -4.37
CA GLY A 65 -24.19 8.00 -5.33
C GLY A 65 -24.58 9.38 -4.77
N ASP A 66 -25.21 9.40 -3.59
CA ASP A 66 -25.58 10.62 -2.87
C ASP A 66 -24.78 10.75 -1.57
N VAL A 67 -24.80 11.95 -0.99
CA VAL A 67 -24.30 12.22 0.37
C VAL A 67 -25.45 12.72 1.25
N PHE A 68 -25.31 12.54 2.56
CA PHE A 68 -26.22 13.16 3.51
C PHE A 68 -25.94 14.66 3.60
N LEU A 69 -26.86 15.46 3.06
CA LEU A 69 -26.73 16.91 2.99
C LEU A 69 -27.16 17.59 4.29
N GLY A 70 -28.04 16.95 5.06
CA GLY A 70 -28.51 17.47 6.35
C GLY A 70 -29.96 17.11 6.63
N TRP A 71 -30.50 17.70 7.69
CA TRP A 71 -31.88 17.50 8.12
C TRP A 71 -32.77 18.64 7.64
N THR A 72 -33.97 18.33 7.14
CA THR A 72 -34.96 19.37 6.79
C THR A 72 -36.29 19.12 7.51
N ALA A 73 -37.01 20.19 7.85
CA ALA A 73 -38.39 20.08 8.34
C ALA A 73 -39.41 19.91 7.21
N ASP A 74 -38.98 20.07 5.95
CA ASP A 74 -39.85 19.97 4.78
C ASP A 74 -40.08 18.51 4.38
N LYS A 75 -41.28 17.99 4.65
CA LYS A 75 -41.65 16.61 4.29
C LYS A 75 -41.69 16.34 2.79
N ASP A 76 -41.87 17.38 1.97
CA ASP A 76 -42.05 17.28 0.53
C ASP A 76 -40.77 17.67 -0.23
N TRP A 77 -39.63 17.73 0.47
CA TRP A 77 -38.33 18.16 -0.08
C TRP A 77 -37.92 17.42 -1.36
N GLN A 78 -38.32 16.15 -1.49
CA GLN A 78 -38.01 15.31 -2.66
C GLN A 78 -38.63 15.84 -3.97
N ASN A 79 -39.61 16.75 -3.89
CA ASN A 79 -40.24 17.38 -5.05
C ASN A 79 -39.64 18.76 -5.37
N LYS A 80 -38.56 19.16 -4.68
CA LYS A 80 -37.89 20.45 -4.86
C LYS A 80 -36.49 20.24 -5.42
N ASP A 81 -35.97 21.30 -6.02
CA ASP A 81 -34.53 21.38 -6.26
C ASP A 81 -33.82 21.40 -4.89
N ILE A 82 -32.73 20.63 -4.75
CA ILE A 82 -31.95 20.56 -3.51
C ILE A 82 -31.46 21.96 -3.10
N ALA A 83 -31.15 22.84 -4.06
CA ALA A 83 -30.73 24.22 -3.78
C ALA A 83 -31.79 25.05 -3.06
N ASP A 84 -33.07 24.66 -3.16
CA ASP A 84 -34.20 25.35 -2.52
C ASP A 84 -34.62 24.70 -1.19
N VAL A 85 -33.94 23.64 -0.75
CA VAL A 85 -34.24 22.93 0.50
C VAL A 85 -33.46 23.57 1.66
N ALA A 86 -34.18 24.06 2.67
CA ALA A 86 -33.57 24.53 3.91
C ALA A 86 -33.04 23.34 4.73
N LEU A 87 -31.73 23.26 4.86
CA LEU A 87 -31.02 22.20 5.60
C LEU A 87 -30.60 22.69 6.99
N SER A 88 -30.50 21.75 7.93
CA SER A 88 -29.92 21.99 9.23
C SER A 88 -28.46 22.44 9.09
N GLN A 89 -28.04 23.38 9.92
CA GLN A 89 -26.68 23.91 9.85
C GLN A 89 -25.60 22.87 10.17
N ASN A 90 -25.95 21.83 10.94
CA ASN A 90 -25.04 20.74 11.28
C ASN A 90 -25.73 19.40 11.00
N LYS A 91 -24.94 18.41 10.54
CA LYS A 91 -25.42 17.07 10.17
C LYS A 91 -25.67 16.17 11.39
N GLY A 92 -24.87 16.31 12.45
CA GLY A 92 -24.93 15.50 13.67
C GLY A 92 -25.38 16.23 14.94
N LEU A 93 -25.75 17.51 14.83
CA LEU A 93 -26.16 18.34 15.98
C LEU A 93 -27.36 19.21 15.62
N ILE A 94 -28.45 19.09 16.36
CA ILE A 94 -29.63 19.95 16.22
C ILE A 94 -29.71 20.88 17.43
N ARG A 95 -29.81 22.18 17.17
CA ARG A 95 -30.01 23.21 18.20
C ARG A 95 -31.47 23.64 18.21
N TYR A 96 -31.93 24.15 19.35
CA TYR A 96 -33.29 24.69 19.46
C TYR A 96 -33.59 25.78 18.41
N ASP A 97 -32.63 26.66 18.13
CA ASP A 97 -32.79 27.71 17.12
C ASP A 97 -32.95 27.18 15.70
N ASP A 98 -32.48 25.96 15.40
CA ASP A 98 -32.62 25.34 14.08
C ASP A 98 -34.04 24.84 13.81
N VAL A 99 -34.80 24.53 14.87
CA VAL A 99 -36.09 23.81 14.77
C VAL A 99 -37.29 24.52 15.39
N LYS A 100 -37.08 25.53 16.24
CA LYS A 100 -38.15 26.18 17.03
C LYS A 100 -39.29 26.75 16.18
N ASP A 101 -38.99 27.22 14.97
CA ASP A 101 -39.98 27.87 14.08
C ASP A 101 -40.77 26.85 13.25
N TYR A 102 -40.34 25.59 13.25
CA TYR A 102 -40.96 24.48 12.52
C TYR A 102 -41.73 23.50 13.42
N ALA A 103 -41.53 23.59 14.74
CA ALA A 103 -42.16 22.70 15.70
C ALA A 103 -43.65 23.01 15.91
N VAL A 104 -44.49 21.97 15.91
CA VAL A 104 -45.92 22.03 16.22
C VAL A 104 -46.18 21.25 17.50
N ASP A 105 -46.79 21.89 18.50
CA ASP A 105 -47.05 21.33 19.84
C ASP A 105 -45.79 20.75 20.53
N GLY A 106 -44.64 21.40 20.35
CA GLY A 106 -43.36 20.96 20.93
C GLY A 106 -42.81 19.70 20.27
N LYS A 107 -43.21 19.41 19.03
CA LYS A 107 -42.76 18.26 18.25
C LYS A 107 -42.42 18.66 16.83
N ILE A 108 -41.44 17.99 16.25
CA ILE A 108 -41.04 18.17 14.86
C ILE A 108 -40.55 16.85 14.28
N THR A 109 -40.82 16.62 12.99
CA THR A 109 -40.14 15.57 12.23
C THR A 109 -39.12 16.21 11.32
N LEU A 110 -37.88 15.75 11.41
CA LEU A 110 -36.82 16.11 10.49
C LEU A 110 -36.58 14.96 9.52
N TYR A 111 -36.55 15.27 8.23
CA TYR A 111 -36.33 14.33 7.14
C TYR A 111 -34.88 14.41 6.69
N ALA A 112 -34.26 13.26 6.49
CA ALA A 112 -32.92 13.20 5.94
C ALA A 112 -32.94 13.60 4.46
N VAL A 113 -32.07 14.54 4.09
CA VAL A 113 -31.89 14.96 2.70
C VAL A 113 -30.64 14.30 2.13
N PHE A 114 -30.84 13.54 1.07
CA PHE A 114 -29.76 12.91 0.31
C PHE A 114 -29.70 13.52 -1.08
N GLY A 115 -28.50 13.76 -1.57
CA GLY A 115 -28.30 14.21 -2.93
C GLY A 115 -26.83 14.33 -3.30
N VAL A 116 -26.57 14.71 -4.55
CA VAL A 116 -25.22 14.99 -5.04
C VAL A 116 -24.67 16.23 -4.34
N GLN A 117 -23.46 16.12 -3.78
CA GLN A 117 -22.75 17.25 -3.17
C GLN A 117 -22.65 18.40 -4.18
N PRO A 118 -23.19 19.60 -3.91
CA PRO A 118 -22.99 20.76 -4.76
C PRO A 118 -21.48 21.04 -4.86
N ARG A 119 -20.90 20.93 -6.06
CA ARG A 119 -19.49 21.23 -6.30
C ARG A 119 -19.35 22.61 -6.93
N HIS A 120 -18.38 23.37 -6.42
CA HIS A 120 -17.93 24.62 -7.02
C HIS A 120 -17.10 24.34 -8.28
N ASP A 121 -16.94 25.33 -9.16
CA ASP A 121 -16.02 25.17 -10.29
C ASP A 121 -14.57 25.06 -9.80
N ILE A 122 -14.24 25.79 -8.74
CA ILE A 122 -13.00 25.68 -7.95
C ILE A 122 -13.28 26.06 -6.50
N ALA A 123 -12.91 25.20 -5.54
CA ALA A 123 -12.91 25.50 -4.11
C ALA A 123 -11.53 25.32 -3.48
N VAL A 124 -10.99 26.38 -2.88
CA VAL A 124 -9.68 26.38 -2.20
C VAL A 124 -9.87 26.67 -0.71
N ALA A 125 -9.49 25.72 0.14
CA ALA A 125 -9.36 25.90 1.57
C ALA A 125 -7.99 26.51 1.92
N TRP A 126 -7.94 27.46 2.85
CA TRP A 126 -6.68 27.96 3.40
C TRP A 126 -6.63 27.90 4.92
N TYR A 127 -5.44 27.61 5.47
CA TYR A 127 -5.28 27.43 6.91
C TYR A 127 -5.22 28.80 7.60
N ASP A 128 -6.35 29.22 8.20
CA ASP A 128 -6.51 30.51 8.85
C ASP A 128 -5.89 30.51 10.26
N LYS A 129 -4.56 30.47 10.23
CA LYS A 129 -3.72 30.49 11.41
C LYS A 129 -2.40 31.16 11.07
N GLU A 130 -2.44 32.47 10.86
CA GLU A 130 -1.31 33.28 10.38
C GLU A 130 0.03 32.97 11.04
N LYS A 131 0.08 32.84 12.37
CA LYS A 131 1.33 32.50 13.09
C LYS A 131 1.91 31.13 12.68
N THR A 132 1.07 30.20 12.25
CA THR A 132 1.45 28.87 11.80
C THR A 132 1.61 28.84 10.28
N SER A 133 0.57 29.15 9.51
CA SER A 133 0.58 29.03 8.05
C SER A 133 1.31 30.18 7.35
N GLY A 134 1.40 31.34 7.97
CA GLY A 134 1.85 32.58 7.32
C GLY A 134 0.77 33.21 6.43
N LEU A 135 -0.45 32.66 6.42
CA LEU A 135 -1.58 33.12 5.61
C LEU A 135 -2.53 33.98 6.44
N ASN A 136 -3.08 35.00 5.80
CA ASN A 136 -4.14 35.86 6.32
C ASN A 136 -5.03 36.29 5.14
N GLN A 137 -6.11 37.03 5.40
CA GLN A 137 -7.05 37.45 4.36
C GLN A 137 -6.37 38.23 3.22
N GLY A 138 -5.42 39.13 3.51
CA GLY A 138 -4.75 39.91 2.47
C GLY A 138 -3.91 39.05 1.52
N VAL A 139 -3.21 38.05 2.05
CA VAL A 139 -2.49 37.05 1.23
C VAL A 139 -3.46 36.28 0.33
N MET A 140 -4.63 35.91 0.85
CA MET A 140 -5.61 35.14 0.11
C MET A 140 -6.40 35.98 -0.93
N ASP A 141 -6.57 37.28 -0.69
CA ASP A 141 -7.15 38.21 -1.67
C ASP A 141 -6.21 38.40 -2.89
N GLU A 142 -4.89 38.50 -2.62
CA GLU A 142 -3.86 38.51 -3.67
C GLU A 142 -3.83 37.18 -4.43
N PHE A 143 -3.90 36.06 -3.71
CA PHE A 143 -4.00 34.72 -4.31
C PHE A 143 -5.23 34.58 -5.21
N LEU A 144 -6.41 35.00 -4.75
CA LEU A 144 -7.64 34.94 -5.54
C LEU A 144 -7.54 35.80 -6.81
N THR A 145 -6.93 36.98 -6.71
CA THR A 145 -6.68 37.84 -7.88
C THR A 145 -5.77 37.15 -8.89
N ALA A 146 -4.67 36.54 -8.41
CA ALA A 146 -3.74 35.79 -9.26
C ALA A 146 -4.38 34.54 -9.88
N LEU A 147 -5.21 33.82 -9.12
CA LEU A 147 -5.97 32.65 -9.58
C LEU A 147 -6.91 33.02 -10.73
N LYS A 148 -7.69 34.10 -10.58
CA LYS A 148 -8.59 34.58 -11.65
C LYS A 148 -7.80 34.99 -12.90
N ALA A 149 -6.66 35.66 -12.74
CA ALA A 149 -5.79 35.99 -13.85
C ALA A 149 -5.27 34.74 -14.56
N PHE A 150 -4.79 33.75 -13.80
CA PHE A 150 -4.34 32.45 -14.35
C PHE A 150 -5.46 31.75 -15.12
N LEU A 151 -6.65 31.59 -14.54
CA LEU A 151 -7.79 30.96 -15.20
C LEU A 151 -8.17 31.67 -16.51
N THR A 152 -8.08 33.00 -16.55
CA THR A 152 -8.28 33.78 -17.79
C THR A 152 -7.24 33.42 -18.86
N THR A 153 -5.97 33.24 -18.49
CA THR A 153 -4.92 32.80 -19.44
C THR A 153 -5.16 31.38 -19.97
N GLN A 154 -5.85 30.54 -19.20
CA GLN A 154 -6.23 29.19 -19.60
C GLN A 154 -7.52 29.13 -20.43
N GLY A 155 -8.12 30.28 -20.76
CA GLY A 155 -9.32 30.38 -21.58
C GLY A 155 -10.65 30.30 -20.82
N TYR A 156 -10.63 30.31 -19.49
CA TYR A 156 -11.85 30.38 -18.67
C TYR A 156 -12.33 31.83 -18.50
N THR A 157 -13.59 31.99 -18.08
CA THR A 157 -14.19 33.28 -17.71
C THR A 157 -14.50 33.27 -16.21
N PRO A 158 -13.57 33.73 -15.34
CA PRO A 158 -13.73 33.57 -13.89
C PRO A 158 -14.97 34.25 -13.30
N ASP A 159 -15.48 35.31 -13.94
CA ASP A 159 -16.69 36.02 -13.48
C ASP A 159 -17.98 35.22 -13.69
N SER A 160 -17.96 34.20 -14.55
CA SER A 160 -19.06 33.26 -14.73
C SER A 160 -18.83 31.93 -14.00
N MET A 161 -17.71 31.78 -13.30
CA MET A 161 -17.39 30.59 -12.53
C MET A 161 -17.75 30.78 -11.06
N ASP A 162 -18.15 29.69 -10.41
CA ASP A 162 -18.28 29.62 -8.96
C ASP A 162 -16.93 29.27 -8.33
N ILE A 163 -16.16 30.31 -7.97
CA ILE A 163 -14.83 30.19 -7.36
C ILE A 163 -14.91 30.56 -5.88
N VAL A 164 -14.63 29.59 -5.02
CA VAL A 164 -14.65 29.74 -3.57
C VAL A 164 -13.23 29.67 -3.00
N VAL A 165 -12.86 30.64 -2.16
CA VAL A 165 -11.64 30.60 -1.35
C VAL A 165 -12.03 30.81 0.11
N ARG A 166 -11.94 29.75 0.92
CA ARG A 166 -12.51 29.68 2.28
C ARG A 166 -11.43 29.43 3.33
N GLY A 167 -11.44 30.22 4.40
CA GLY A 167 -10.50 30.09 5.52
C GLY A 167 -11.04 29.15 6.59
N TYR A 168 -10.17 28.24 7.07
CA TYR A 168 -10.50 27.34 8.18
C TYR A 168 -9.62 27.65 9.38
N ALA A 169 -10.23 28.23 10.42
CA ALA A 169 -9.54 28.63 11.65
C ALA A 169 -9.53 27.50 12.68
N GLY A 170 -8.40 27.28 13.35
CA GLY A 170 -8.31 26.32 14.46
C GLY A 170 -7.05 25.48 14.49
N ASN A 171 -7.17 24.25 14.99
CA ASN A 171 -6.11 23.24 14.97
C ASN A 171 -6.36 22.27 13.82
N VAL A 172 -5.31 21.55 13.39
CA VAL A 172 -5.32 20.66 12.22
C VAL A 172 -6.51 19.69 12.25
N GLY A 173 -6.70 18.94 13.34
CA GLY A 173 -7.83 17.99 13.49
C GLY A 173 -9.21 18.60 13.21
N PRO A 174 -9.67 19.60 13.99
CA PRO A 174 -10.95 20.26 13.74
C PRO A 174 -11.08 20.87 12.34
N THR A 175 -10.01 21.47 11.79
CA THR A 175 -10.08 22.08 10.45
C THR A 175 -10.16 21.05 9.34
N CYS A 176 -9.46 19.92 9.46
CA CYS A 176 -9.54 18.82 8.50
C CYS A 176 -10.90 18.12 8.59
N GLY A 177 -11.42 17.91 9.81
CA GLY A 177 -12.79 17.43 10.02
C GLY A 177 -13.84 18.31 9.34
N ALA A 178 -13.76 19.63 9.53
CA ALA A 178 -14.67 20.58 8.89
C ALA A 178 -14.57 20.55 7.35
N ILE A 179 -13.36 20.42 6.79
CA ILE A 179 -13.19 20.29 5.33
C ILE A 179 -13.85 19.00 4.80
N MET A 180 -13.70 17.88 5.50
CA MET A 180 -14.34 16.62 5.14
C MET A 180 -15.87 16.70 5.28
N ASP A 181 -16.37 17.36 6.33
CA ASP A 181 -17.80 17.57 6.56
C ASP A 181 -18.43 18.46 5.47
N ASP A 182 -17.70 19.51 5.05
CA ASP A 182 -18.08 20.45 3.99
C ASP A 182 -18.08 19.75 2.62
N GLY A 183 -17.16 18.81 2.36
CA GLY A 183 -17.15 17.89 1.21
C GLY A 183 -17.05 18.54 -0.17
N ASP A 184 -16.79 19.85 -0.24
CA ASP A 184 -16.80 20.68 -1.44
C ASP A 184 -15.41 21.21 -1.84
N ILE A 185 -14.38 21.01 -1.01
CA ILE A 185 -13.03 21.55 -1.19
C ILE A 185 -12.21 20.73 -2.19
N ASP A 186 -11.63 21.40 -3.18
CA ASP A 186 -10.75 20.79 -4.18
C ASP A 186 -9.26 20.88 -3.82
N ILE A 187 -8.83 21.98 -3.20
CA ILE A 187 -7.42 22.25 -2.90
C ILE A 187 -7.30 22.81 -1.49
N MET A 188 -6.35 22.30 -0.71
CA MET A 188 -5.97 22.88 0.59
C MET A 188 -4.61 23.59 0.47
N VAL A 189 -4.47 24.79 1.04
CA VAL A 189 -3.21 25.54 1.10
C VAL A 189 -2.87 25.97 2.52
N GLY A 190 -1.62 25.76 2.94
CA GLY A 190 -1.09 26.28 4.21
C GLY A 190 -1.01 25.26 5.34
N TRP A 191 -1.46 24.02 5.13
CA TRP A 191 -1.28 22.91 6.06
C TRP A 191 0.17 22.36 6.03
N ALA A 192 0.42 21.31 6.79
CA ALA A 192 1.71 20.65 6.93
C ALA A 192 1.81 19.39 6.03
N ALA A 193 2.88 18.62 6.20
CA ALA A 193 3.10 17.36 5.50
C ALA A 193 1.92 16.38 5.66
N ALA A 194 1.85 15.42 4.75
CA ALA A 194 0.83 14.39 4.61
C ALA A 194 0.66 13.62 5.92
N SER A 195 1.76 13.32 6.61
CA SER A 195 1.75 12.66 7.92
C SER A 195 1.01 13.44 9.02
N ASN A 196 0.92 14.77 8.92
CA ASN A 196 0.21 15.59 9.90
C ASN A 196 -1.28 15.74 9.57
N ILE A 197 -1.63 15.91 8.29
CA ILE A 197 -3.04 15.91 7.86
C ILE A 197 -3.67 14.52 8.03
N GLU A 198 -2.88 13.46 7.95
CA GLU A 198 -3.32 12.09 8.23
C GLU A 198 -3.38 11.81 9.74
N GLY A 199 -2.27 11.95 10.45
CA GLY A 199 -2.20 11.61 11.87
C GLY A 199 -3.02 12.54 12.77
N THR A 200 -2.91 13.85 12.58
CA THR A 200 -3.65 14.84 13.40
C THR A 200 -4.97 15.24 12.75
N GLY A 201 -4.99 15.35 11.42
CA GLY A 201 -6.17 15.79 10.66
C GLY A 201 -7.21 14.69 10.44
N GLY A 202 -6.80 13.41 10.48
CA GLY A 202 -7.69 12.27 10.26
C GLY A 202 -8.02 12.00 8.79
N MET A 203 -7.43 12.74 7.84
CA MET A 203 -7.63 12.55 6.40
C MET A 203 -6.81 11.36 5.87
N LYS A 204 -7.40 10.53 5.02
CA LYS A 204 -6.77 9.37 4.41
C LYS A 204 -6.19 9.69 3.03
N ARG A 205 -4.94 9.29 2.81
CA ARG A 205 -4.28 9.35 1.49
C ARG A 205 -5.04 8.53 0.46
N GLY A 206 -5.18 9.06 -0.76
CA GLY A 206 -5.85 8.40 -1.88
C GLY A 206 -7.38 8.35 -1.76
N VAL A 207 -7.94 8.80 -0.62
CA VAL A 207 -9.39 8.87 -0.39
C VAL A 207 -9.80 10.32 -0.18
N ASP A 208 -9.25 10.96 0.86
CA ASP A 208 -9.59 12.33 1.23
C ASP A 208 -8.66 13.36 0.58
N PHE A 209 -7.46 12.95 0.15
CA PHE A 209 -6.57 13.77 -0.68
C PHE A 209 -5.68 12.92 -1.59
N LEU A 210 -5.43 13.43 -2.79
CA LEU A 210 -4.73 12.75 -3.89
C LEU A 210 -3.25 13.10 -3.96
N GLN A 211 -2.89 14.35 -3.63
CA GLN A 211 -1.51 14.82 -3.69
C GLN A 211 -1.23 15.78 -2.54
N ASN A 212 0.01 15.84 -2.07
CA ASN A 212 0.49 16.84 -1.13
C ASN A 212 1.94 17.23 -1.44
N TYR A 213 2.18 18.53 -1.59
CA TYR A 213 3.49 19.07 -1.94
C TYR A 213 3.87 20.22 -1.01
N GLY A 214 5.10 20.17 -0.50
CA GLY A 214 5.69 21.18 0.36
C GLY A 214 6.48 22.24 -0.40
N ASN A 215 7.14 23.11 0.37
CA ASN A 215 7.92 24.25 -0.13
C ASN A 215 7.09 25.26 -0.93
N ILE A 216 5.83 25.46 -0.56
CA ILE A 216 4.92 26.41 -1.20
C ILE A 216 4.83 27.69 -0.36
N THR A 217 5.18 28.84 -0.94
CA THR A 217 5.12 30.14 -0.29
C THR A 217 4.30 31.10 -1.15
N LEU A 218 3.05 31.37 -0.73
CA LEU A 218 2.21 32.36 -1.42
C LEU A 218 2.82 33.76 -1.32
N THR A 219 2.56 34.60 -2.32
CA THR A 219 2.98 36.01 -2.30
C THR A 219 2.44 36.70 -1.04
N GLY A 220 3.32 37.38 -0.29
CA GLY A 220 2.97 38.02 0.98
C GLY A 220 2.94 37.08 2.19
N ALA A 221 2.98 35.75 2.00
CA ALA A 221 3.06 34.82 3.12
C ALA A 221 4.46 34.82 3.77
N SER A 222 4.49 34.72 5.10
CA SER A 222 5.74 34.72 5.86
C SER A 222 6.41 33.35 6.01
N LYS A 223 5.75 32.27 5.53
CA LYS A 223 6.19 30.88 5.75
C LYS A 223 5.87 30.00 4.54
N ALA A 224 6.82 29.12 4.23
CA ALA A 224 6.58 28.00 3.32
C ALA A 224 5.72 26.92 4.01
N ARG A 225 4.76 26.37 3.28
CA ARG A 225 3.82 25.35 3.72
C ARG A 225 3.55 24.34 2.62
N TYR A 226 2.55 23.50 2.85
CA TYR A 226 2.11 22.46 1.94
C TYR A 226 0.80 22.87 1.27
N THR A 227 0.61 22.35 0.07
CA THR A 227 -0.65 22.37 -0.66
C THR A 227 -1.07 20.94 -0.94
N ALA A 228 -2.34 20.61 -0.71
CA ALA A 228 -2.90 19.29 -0.99
C ALA A 228 -3.99 19.40 -2.07
N LYS A 229 -4.06 18.43 -2.99
CA LYS A 229 -5.10 18.28 -4.01
C LYS A 229 -6.09 17.21 -3.56
N LEU A 230 -7.37 17.53 -3.51
CA LEU A 230 -8.44 16.66 -3.00
C LEU A 230 -9.33 16.12 -4.13
N SER A 231 -9.43 16.82 -5.27
CA SER A 231 -10.21 16.39 -6.43
C SER A 231 -9.37 16.38 -7.71
N ASP A 232 -9.84 15.67 -8.75
CA ASP A 232 -9.08 15.43 -9.99
C ASP A 232 -9.73 16.02 -11.26
N SER A 233 -10.51 17.10 -11.12
CA SER A 233 -11.09 17.75 -12.31
C SER A 233 -10.01 18.43 -13.16
N GLU A 234 -10.26 18.59 -14.47
CA GLU A 234 -9.30 19.21 -15.40
C GLU A 234 -8.88 20.62 -14.93
N VAL A 235 -9.84 21.42 -14.47
CA VAL A 235 -9.59 22.78 -14.00
C VAL A 235 -8.80 22.78 -12.68
N VAL A 236 -9.11 21.86 -11.76
CA VAL A 236 -8.36 21.68 -10.50
C VAL A 236 -6.92 21.26 -10.78
N ASN A 237 -6.71 20.34 -11.72
CA ASN A 237 -5.38 19.92 -12.15
C ASN A 237 -4.55 21.07 -12.70
N LYS A 238 -5.14 21.93 -13.54
CA LYS A 238 -4.47 23.14 -14.05
C LYS A 238 -4.13 24.11 -12.92
N VAL A 239 -5.07 24.37 -11.99
CA VAL A 239 -4.87 25.27 -10.86
C VAL A 239 -3.80 24.73 -9.90
N TYR A 240 -3.84 23.45 -9.56
CA TYR A 240 -2.88 22.83 -8.66
C TYR A 240 -1.46 22.89 -9.23
N GLN A 241 -1.26 22.54 -10.50
CA GLN A 241 0.04 22.66 -11.17
C GLN A 241 0.53 24.12 -11.27
N TRP A 242 -0.40 25.07 -11.47
CA TRP A 242 -0.08 26.49 -11.40
C TRP A 242 0.40 26.91 -10.02
N ILE A 243 -0.21 26.41 -8.94
CA ILE A 243 0.25 26.66 -7.57
C ILE A 243 1.67 26.12 -7.37
N LEU A 244 1.93 24.87 -7.79
CA LEU A 244 3.25 24.23 -7.65
C LEU A 244 4.34 24.97 -8.43
N SER A 245 4.04 25.47 -9.63
CA SER A 245 5.02 26.17 -10.47
C SER A 245 5.22 27.64 -10.08
N THR A 246 4.19 28.31 -9.58
CA THR A 246 4.24 29.75 -9.29
C THR A 246 4.74 30.05 -7.89
N TYR A 247 4.37 29.23 -6.90
CA TYR A 247 4.62 29.50 -5.49
C TYR A 247 5.65 28.54 -4.86
N ALA A 248 6.30 27.70 -5.65
CA ALA A 248 7.43 26.92 -5.16
C ALA A 248 8.60 27.82 -4.72
N GLY A 249 9.15 27.51 -3.55
CA GLY A 249 10.38 28.12 -3.05
C GLY A 249 11.62 27.71 -3.83
N GLU A 250 12.77 28.20 -3.39
CA GLU A 250 14.07 27.80 -3.94
C GLU A 250 14.23 26.27 -3.87
N GLY A 251 14.62 25.64 -4.99
CA GLY A 251 14.67 24.18 -5.13
C GLY A 251 13.38 23.53 -5.65
N GLY A 252 12.31 24.30 -5.89
CA GLY A 252 11.05 23.79 -6.43
C GLY A 252 10.10 23.23 -5.37
N ALA A 253 8.88 22.88 -5.77
CA ALA A 253 7.92 22.22 -4.89
C ALA A 253 8.47 20.86 -4.46
N THR A 254 8.36 20.53 -3.17
CA THR A 254 8.87 19.27 -2.64
C THR A 254 7.74 18.25 -2.58
N LYS A 255 7.82 17.19 -3.38
CA LYS A 255 6.85 16.09 -3.35
C LYS A 255 6.87 15.41 -1.97
N ASP A 256 5.70 15.24 -1.37
CA ASP A 256 5.51 14.57 -0.08
C ASP A 256 4.55 13.38 -0.20
N TYR A 257 3.47 13.54 -0.98
CA TYR A 257 2.59 12.44 -1.37
C TYR A 257 2.00 12.69 -2.78
N ASP A 258 1.90 11.63 -3.58
CA ASP A 258 1.16 11.63 -4.84
C ASP A 258 0.52 10.25 -5.03
N VAL A 259 -0.79 10.21 -5.24
CA VAL A 259 -1.53 8.97 -5.50
C VAL A 259 -1.05 8.26 -6.76
N ALA A 260 -0.42 8.99 -7.70
CA ALA A 260 0.23 8.39 -8.87
C ALA A 260 1.52 7.61 -8.53
N ASP A 261 2.13 7.84 -7.36
CA ASP A 261 3.29 7.07 -6.89
C ASP A 261 2.89 5.77 -6.18
N THR A 262 1.62 5.62 -5.80
CA THR A 262 1.07 4.35 -5.35
C THR A 262 0.79 3.48 -6.58
N PRO A 263 1.25 2.21 -6.64
CA PRO A 263 0.91 1.33 -7.76
C PRO A 263 -0.61 1.30 -7.90
N VAL A 264 -1.08 1.44 -9.14
CA VAL A 264 -2.49 1.32 -9.47
C VAL A 264 -2.94 -0.10 -9.11
N VAL A 265 -3.48 -0.26 -7.90
CA VAL A 265 -4.65 -1.11 -7.76
C VAL A 265 -5.75 -0.31 -8.44
N PRO A 266 -6.39 -0.81 -9.51
CA PRO A 266 -7.46 -0.07 -10.17
C PRO A 266 -8.46 0.38 -9.10
N ASP A 267 -8.78 1.68 -9.09
CA ASP A 267 -9.91 2.21 -8.35
C ASP A 267 -11.14 1.37 -8.74
N PRO A 268 -11.99 0.89 -7.80
CA PRO A 268 -13.23 0.23 -8.14
C PRO A 268 -14.04 1.09 -9.11
N ASP A 269 -14.02 0.67 -10.38
CA ASP A 269 -15.03 1.01 -11.38
C ASP A 269 -16.43 0.73 -10.77
N PRO A 270 -17.48 1.44 -11.22
CA PRO A 270 -18.73 1.62 -10.51
C PRO A 270 -19.27 0.27 -10.06
N THR A 271 -19.27 0.02 -8.75
CA THR A 271 -19.93 -1.11 -8.07
C THR A 271 -20.43 -2.20 -9.02
N PRO A 272 -19.66 -3.28 -9.19
CA PRO A 272 -20.20 -4.49 -9.76
C PRO A 272 -21.46 -4.87 -8.96
N ASP A 273 -22.50 -5.30 -9.67
CA ASP A 273 -23.59 -6.12 -9.11
C ASP A 273 -23.00 -7.09 -8.06
N PRO A 274 -23.50 -7.14 -6.82
CA PRO A 274 -22.90 -7.98 -5.78
C PRO A 274 -22.88 -9.40 -6.30
N GLY A 275 -21.69 -9.91 -6.57
CA GLY A 275 -21.52 -11.29 -7.03
C GLY A 275 -22.16 -12.22 -6.01
N ASP A 276 -22.91 -13.20 -6.50
CA ASP A 276 -23.48 -14.24 -5.65
C ASP A 276 -22.34 -14.92 -4.85
N ILE A 277 -22.47 -14.98 -3.53
CA ILE A 277 -21.52 -15.72 -2.71
C ILE A 277 -21.80 -17.21 -2.93
N VAL A 278 -20.87 -17.92 -3.55
CA VAL A 278 -20.94 -19.38 -3.69
C VAL A 278 -20.30 -20.02 -2.47
N ILE A 279 -21.10 -20.60 -1.59
CA ILE A 279 -20.62 -21.36 -0.43
C ILE A 279 -20.22 -22.78 -0.86
N THR A 280 -18.96 -23.14 -0.63
CA THR A 280 -18.41 -24.50 -0.82
C THR A 280 -18.19 -25.23 0.51
N ASP A 281 -18.30 -24.51 1.64
CA ASP A 281 -18.23 -25.05 3.00
C ASP A 281 -19.37 -24.50 3.86
N ASN A 282 -20.21 -25.41 4.35
CA ASN A 282 -21.43 -25.06 5.07
C ASN A 282 -21.23 -24.99 6.59
N THR A 283 -20.00 -25.13 7.11
CA THR A 283 -19.76 -25.19 8.56
C THR A 283 -18.92 -24.02 9.04
N LEU A 284 -19.32 -23.45 10.17
CA LEU A 284 -18.53 -22.44 10.88
C LEU A 284 -18.72 -22.62 12.38
N VAL A 285 -17.62 -22.77 13.13
CA VAL A 285 -17.63 -22.77 14.58
C VAL A 285 -16.93 -21.52 15.12
N VAL A 286 -17.71 -20.66 15.77
CA VAL A 286 -17.25 -19.42 16.38
C VAL A 286 -17.16 -19.60 17.90
N SER A 287 -15.96 -19.47 18.46
CA SER A 287 -15.76 -19.33 19.91
C SER A 287 -15.84 -17.85 20.30
N VAL A 288 -16.82 -17.50 21.13
CA VAL A 288 -17.09 -16.14 21.57
C VAL A 288 -16.51 -15.95 22.97
N TRP A 289 -15.42 -15.20 23.07
CA TRP A 289 -14.83 -14.88 24.35
C TRP A 289 -15.49 -13.65 24.95
N ASN A 290 -16.05 -13.82 26.15
CA ASN A 290 -16.69 -12.74 26.88
C ASN A 290 -16.26 -12.77 28.34
N LYS A 291 -16.50 -11.66 29.05
CA LYS A 291 -16.47 -11.71 30.50
C LYS A 291 -17.74 -12.34 31.04
N PRO A 292 -17.70 -12.89 32.28
CA PRO A 292 -18.89 -13.36 32.97
C PRO A 292 -20.00 -12.30 33.14
N ASP A 293 -19.65 -11.01 33.09
CA ASP A 293 -20.58 -9.87 33.18
C ASP A 293 -21.10 -9.37 31.81
N GLY A 294 -20.69 -10.00 30.70
CA GLY A 294 -21.10 -9.62 29.36
C GLY A 294 -20.46 -8.34 28.80
N SER A 295 -19.41 -7.80 29.46
CA SER A 295 -18.93 -6.45 29.14
C SER A 295 -18.18 -6.27 27.82
N TRP A 296 -17.88 -7.34 27.06
CA TRP A 296 -17.15 -7.22 25.79
C TRP A 296 -18.04 -7.37 24.57
N ILE A 297 -19.04 -8.24 24.68
CA ILE A 297 -20.09 -8.42 23.70
C ILE A 297 -21.38 -8.64 24.49
N SER A 298 -22.34 -7.73 24.43
CA SER A 298 -23.65 -7.96 25.05
C SER A 298 -24.41 -9.06 24.30
N THR A 299 -25.40 -9.68 24.95
CA THR A 299 -26.29 -10.64 24.26
C THR A 299 -26.96 -10.00 23.05
N GLU A 300 -27.39 -8.73 23.16
CA GLU A 300 -27.98 -7.99 22.05
C GLU A 300 -27.01 -7.77 20.89
N GLN A 301 -25.74 -7.43 21.16
CA GLN A 301 -24.72 -7.26 20.13
C GLN A 301 -24.41 -8.58 19.42
N LEU A 302 -24.35 -9.69 20.16
CA LEU A 302 -24.14 -11.01 19.58
C LEU A 302 -25.32 -11.44 18.70
N GLU A 303 -26.56 -11.22 19.14
CA GLU A 303 -27.75 -11.53 18.34
C GLU A 303 -27.88 -10.61 17.11
N LYS A 304 -27.49 -9.33 17.24
CA LYS A 304 -27.44 -8.41 16.11
C LYS A 304 -26.38 -8.86 15.09
N LEU A 305 -25.18 -9.24 15.53
CA LEU A 305 -24.15 -9.80 14.65
C LEU A 305 -24.65 -11.04 13.90
N LYS A 306 -25.30 -11.98 14.59
CA LYS A 306 -25.89 -13.17 13.95
C LYS A 306 -26.93 -12.79 12.89
N THR A 307 -27.81 -11.85 13.22
CA THR A 307 -28.90 -11.39 12.35
C THR A 307 -28.37 -10.68 11.12
N ASP A 308 -27.48 -9.71 11.32
CA ASP A 308 -26.92 -8.91 10.23
C ASP A 308 -26.01 -9.78 9.33
N PHE A 309 -25.26 -10.72 9.90
CA PHE A 309 -24.45 -11.67 9.12
C PHE A 309 -25.33 -12.60 8.27
N ALA A 310 -26.44 -13.11 8.82
CA ALA A 310 -27.39 -13.90 8.05
C ALA A 310 -28.08 -13.08 6.95
N ALA A 311 -28.43 -11.82 7.23
CA ALA A 311 -28.98 -10.90 6.24
C ALA A 311 -27.98 -10.61 5.12
N TYR A 312 -26.73 -10.34 5.47
CA TYR A 312 -25.62 -10.16 4.53
C TYR A 312 -25.46 -11.38 3.60
N LEU A 313 -25.44 -12.60 4.15
CA LEU A 313 -25.36 -13.83 3.36
C LEU A 313 -26.60 -14.00 2.45
N THR A 314 -27.79 -13.69 2.95
CA THR A 314 -29.05 -13.76 2.17
C THR A 314 -29.08 -12.76 1.02
N GLU A 315 -28.60 -11.54 1.26
CA GLU A 315 -28.46 -10.49 0.24
C GLU A 315 -27.53 -10.93 -0.90
N HIS A 316 -26.51 -11.73 -0.58
CA HIS A 316 -25.59 -12.35 -1.53
C HIS A 316 -26.06 -13.72 -2.04
N LYS A 317 -27.38 -13.98 -1.95
CA LYS A 317 -28.07 -15.19 -2.44
C LYS A 317 -27.61 -16.52 -1.84
N VAL A 318 -26.99 -16.50 -0.66
CA VAL A 318 -26.69 -17.71 0.11
C VAL A 318 -27.97 -18.16 0.84
N ASP A 319 -28.37 -19.42 0.63
CA ASP A 319 -29.43 -20.04 1.43
C ASP A 319 -28.88 -20.36 2.83
N VAL A 320 -29.06 -19.41 3.75
CA VAL A 320 -28.62 -19.53 5.15
C VAL A 320 -29.22 -20.75 5.86
N SER A 321 -30.33 -21.33 5.37
CA SER A 321 -30.91 -22.56 5.95
C SER A 321 -30.06 -23.81 5.73
N THR A 322 -29.11 -23.75 4.79
CA THR A 322 -28.17 -24.84 4.48
C THR A 322 -26.87 -24.78 5.30
N LEU A 323 -26.66 -23.69 6.04
CA LEU A 323 -25.45 -23.43 6.81
C LEU A 323 -25.58 -23.95 8.26
N HIS A 324 -24.46 -24.42 8.79
CA HIS A 324 -24.30 -24.91 10.15
C HIS A 324 -23.32 -24.01 10.90
N ILE A 325 -23.81 -22.85 11.33
CA ILE A 325 -23.03 -21.87 12.10
C ILE A 325 -23.26 -22.10 13.60
N THR A 326 -22.24 -22.55 14.31
CA THR A 326 -22.28 -22.77 15.75
C THR A 326 -21.58 -21.64 16.48
N TRP A 327 -22.31 -20.94 17.35
CA TRP A 327 -21.76 -19.89 18.21
C TRP A 327 -21.61 -20.44 19.63
N ARG A 328 -20.37 -20.62 20.09
CA ARG A 328 -20.05 -21.12 21.43
C ARG A 328 -19.66 -19.94 22.31
N VAL A 329 -20.51 -19.59 23.26
CA VAL A 329 -20.16 -18.59 24.27
C VAL A 329 -19.35 -19.29 25.36
N GLU A 330 -18.13 -18.81 25.60
CA GLU A 330 -17.21 -19.43 26.55
C GLU A 330 -17.52 -18.95 27.98
N GLU A 331 -18.41 -19.64 28.69
CA GLU A 331 -18.97 -19.19 29.98
C GLU A 331 -17.98 -19.23 31.16
N ASP A 332 -16.93 -20.07 31.10
CA ASP A 332 -15.99 -20.32 32.22
C ASP A 332 -14.54 -19.84 31.96
N THR A 333 -14.31 -19.04 30.91
CA THR A 333 -12.95 -18.65 30.48
C THR A 333 -12.53 -17.27 31.03
N THR A 334 -12.04 -17.25 32.26
CA THR A 334 -11.68 -16.00 32.97
C THR A 334 -10.41 -15.30 32.43
N ASN A 335 -9.61 -15.97 31.63
CA ASN A 335 -8.37 -15.43 31.06
C ASN A 335 -8.05 -16.08 29.71
N VAL A 336 -7.07 -15.50 29.00
CA VAL A 336 -6.66 -15.94 27.67
C VAL A 336 -6.14 -17.39 27.66
N ALA A 337 -5.47 -17.86 28.71
CA ALA A 337 -5.01 -19.24 28.77
C ALA A 337 -6.18 -20.24 28.89
N ALA A 338 -7.22 -19.90 29.65
CA ALA A 338 -8.45 -20.68 29.74
C ALA A 338 -9.22 -20.71 28.41
N LEU A 339 -9.31 -19.57 27.72
CA LEU A 339 -9.88 -19.49 26.37
C LEU A 339 -9.12 -20.41 25.41
N VAL A 340 -7.79 -20.32 25.36
CA VAL A 340 -6.99 -21.13 24.43
C VAL A 340 -7.07 -22.62 24.78
N ALA A 341 -7.13 -22.98 26.06
CA ALA A 341 -7.36 -24.37 26.47
C ALA A 341 -8.73 -24.88 25.98
N SER A 342 -9.78 -24.06 26.09
CA SER A 342 -11.13 -24.41 25.58
C SER A 342 -11.13 -24.59 24.06
N VAL A 343 -10.57 -23.63 23.32
CA VAL A 343 -10.44 -23.66 21.86
C VAL A 343 -9.66 -24.89 21.38
N LYS A 344 -8.54 -25.22 22.03
CA LYS A 344 -7.72 -26.41 21.70
C LYS A 344 -8.42 -27.72 22.05
N ALA A 345 -9.15 -27.77 23.17
CA ALA A 345 -9.89 -28.95 23.58
C ALA A 345 -11.08 -29.24 22.66
N ALA A 346 -11.74 -28.19 22.16
CA ALA A 346 -12.79 -28.29 21.16
C ALA A 346 -12.26 -28.85 19.83
N GLY A 347 -11.10 -28.36 19.38
CA GLY A 347 -10.39 -28.89 18.21
C GLY A 347 -11.06 -28.63 16.85
N ASP A 348 -12.21 -27.95 16.85
CA ASP A 348 -13.05 -27.67 15.68
C ASP A 348 -13.42 -26.18 15.55
N VAL A 349 -12.82 -25.30 16.35
CA VAL A 349 -13.05 -23.86 16.30
C VAL A 349 -12.35 -23.27 15.07
N ASP A 350 -13.09 -22.50 14.28
CA ASP A 350 -12.59 -21.85 13.07
C ASP A 350 -12.36 -20.34 13.29
N PHE A 351 -13.11 -19.73 14.21
CA PHE A 351 -13.08 -18.30 14.47
C PHE A 351 -13.16 -18.02 15.97
N VAL A 352 -12.36 -17.07 16.45
CA VAL A 352 -12.42 -16.56 17.83
C VAL A 352 -12.85 -15.10 17.82
N LEU A 353 -14.01 -14.83 18.40
CA LEU A 353 -14.62 -13.51 18.52
C LEU A 353 -14.24 -12.84 19.85
N ALA A 354 -13.87 -11.56 19.79
CA ALA A 354 -13.45 -10.73 20.92
C ALA A 354 -12.24 -11.23 21.74
N CYS A 355 -11.31 -11.94 21.10
CA CYS A 355 -10.06 -12.36 21.73
C CYS A 355 -9.17 -11.17 22.13
N GLY A 356 -8.26 -11.40 23.08
CA GLY A 356 -7.25 -10.40 23.46
C GLY A 356 -6.06 -10.41 22.50
N ASN A 357 -5.36 -9.29 22.36
CA ASN A 357 -4.14 -9.23 21.54
C ASN A 357 -3.07 -10.24 21.96
N ASN A 358 -3.07 -10.70 23.21
CA ASN A 358 -2.15 -11.70 23.73
C ASN A 358 -2.57 -13.16 23.47
N VAL A 359 -3.58 -13.43 22.63
CA VAL A 359 -4.04 -14.80 22.32
C VAL A 359 -2.95 -15.69 21.71
N ASN A 360 -2.04 -15.14 20.92
CA ASN A 360 -0.91 -15.86 20.33
C ASN A 360 0.38 -15.79 21.17
N SER A 361 0.56 -14.77 22.02
CA SER A 361 1.76 -14.63 22.84
C SER A 361 1.63 -15.30 24.21
N SER A 362 0.72 -14.83 25.07
CA SER A 362 0.48 -15.43 26.39
C SER A 362 -0.45 -16.63 26.32
N GLY A 363 -1.35 -16.67 25.34
CA GLY A 363 -2.27 -17.79 25.13
C GLY A 363 -1.64 -18.97 24.38
N ASN A 364 -0.59 -18.73 23.60
CA ASN A 364 0.04 -19.72 22.71
C ASN A 364 -0.96 -20.41 21.76
N LEU A 365 -1.95 -19.67 21.25
CA LEU A 365 -2.77 -20.10 20.12
C LEU A 365 -1.98 -19.79 18.83
N GLU A 366 -1.70 -20.83 18.06
CA GLU A 366 -0.85 -20.79 16.87
C GLU A 366 -1.71 -20.96 15.60
N ASN A 367 -1.12 -20.74 14.42
CA ASN A 367 -1.81 -20.83 13.12
C ASN A 367 -3.10 -20.00 13.06
N LEU A 368 -3.00 -18.71 13.40
CA LEU A 368 -4.10 -17.78 13.36
C LEU A 368 -3.70 -16.46 12.70
N GLU A 369 -4.69 -15.81 12.11
CA GLU A 369 -4.63 -14.43 11.67
C GLU A 369 -5.54 -13.60 12.57
N LYS A 370 -5.13 -12.39 12.99
CA LYS A 370 -5.91 -11.57 13.93
C LYS A 370 -5.86 -10.09 13.61
N ILE A 371 -7.00 -9.41 13.75
CA ILE A 371 -7.11 -7.97 13.53
C ILE A 371 -7.87 -7.32 14.68
N ALA A 372 -7.49 -6.08 14.99
CA ALA A 372 -8.22 -5.25 15.95
C ALA A 372 -9.47 -4.69 15.27
N VAL A 373 -10.63 -4.86 15.90
CA VAL A 373 -11.87 -4.25 15.43
C VAL A 373 -12.04 -2.91 16.16
N PRO A 374 -12.26 -1.78 15.45
CA PRO A 374 -12.60 -0.51 16.07
C PRO A 374 -13.86 -0.63 16.96
N ASP A 375 -14.05 0.32 17.87
CA ASP A 375 -15.31 0.38 18.64
C ASP A 375 -16.50 0.46 17.68
N GLY A 376 -17.50 -0.40 17.84
CA GLY A 376 -18.53 -0.52 16.82
C GLY A 376 -19.73 -1.35 17.22
N THR A 377 -20.55 -1.63 16.21
CA THR A 377 -21.89 -2.25 16.33
C THR A 377 -21.90 -3.59 17.06
N TYR A 378 -20.83 -4.38 16.97
CA TYR A 378 -20.82 -5.79 17.39
C TYR A 378 -19.94 -6.12 18.61
N MET A 379 -18.98 -5.27 18.98
CA MET A 379 -18.11 -5.49 20.14
C MET A 379 -17.46 -4.19 20.65
N THR A 380 -17.02 -4.20 21.91
CA THR A 380 -16.30 -3.06 22.51
C THR A 380 -14.88 -2.88 21.94
N ALA A 381 -14.41 -1.64 21.90
CA ALA A 381 -13.05 -1.25 21.51
C ALA A 381 -11.93 -2.10 22.14
N ASN A 382 -10.79 -2.22 21.42
CA ASN A 382 -9.58 -2.94 21.83
C ASN A 382 -9.75 -4.47 21.93
N ARG A 383 -10.76 -5.02 21.26
CA ARG A 383 -10.95 -6.46 21.08
C ARG A 383 -10.48 -6.88 19.69
N MET A 384 -10.00 -8.11 19.60
CA MET A 384 -9.53 -8.70 18.35
C MET A 384 -10.54 -9.74 17.88
N ILE A 385 -10.57 -9.96 16.57
CA ILE A 385 -11.08 -11.20 15.99
C ILE A 385 -9.89 -12.03 15.52
N ALA A 386 -10.04 -13.35 15.51
CA ALA A 386 -9.03 -14.25 14.98
C ALA A 386 -9.66 -15.37 14.13
N VAL A 387 -9.13 -15.59 12.93
CA VAL A 387 -9.42 -16.78 12.13
C VAL A 387 -8.32 -17.80 12.40
N LEU A 388 -8.72 -19.04 12.71
CA LEU A 388 -7.80 -20.15 12.93
C LEU A 388 -7.57 -20.93 11.63
N ASN A 389 -6.50 -21.70 11.60
CA ASN A 389 -6.02 -22.36 10.38
C ASN A 389 -5.74 -21.34 9.27
N LYS A 390 -5.04 -20.24 9.57
CA LYS A 390 -4.84 -19.14 8.61
C LYS A 390 -4.23 -19.54 7.27
N ASP A 391 -3.49 -20.66 7.23
CA ASP A 391 -2.89 -21.20 6.01
C ASP A 391 -3.92 -21.96 5.13
N ASN A 392 -5.07 -22.37 5.70
CA ASN A 392 -6.22 -22.94 4.99
C ASN A 392 -7.54 -22.70 5.77
N PRO A 393 -8.00 -21.44 5.86
CA PRO A 393 -9.14 -21.08 6.71
C PRO A 393 -10.47 -21.45 6.04
N ARG A 394 -11.46 -21.84 6.84
CA ARG A 394 -12.82 -22.09 6.32
C ARG A 394 -13.38 -20.87 5.64
N GLN A 395 -14.13 -21.09 4.57
CA GLN A 395 -14.70 -20.03 3.75
C GLN A 395 -15.60 -19.10 4.58
N LEU A 396 -16.49 -19.66 5.39
CA LEU A 396 -17.38 -18.89 6.26
C LEU A 396 -16.62 -18.10 7.35
N ALA A 397 -15.44 -18.56 7.77
CA ALA A 397 -14.61 -17.83 8.73
C ALA A 397 -13.97 -16.58 8.11
N LYS A 398 -13.53 -16.67 6.84
CA LYS A 398 -13.08 -15.50 6.07
C LYS A 398 -14.22 -14.50 5.86
N ILE A 399 -15.39 -14.98 5.44
CA ILE A 399 -16.54 -14.10 5.19
C ILE A 399 -16.98 -13.40 6.49
N LEU A 400 -17.00 -14.11 7.62
CA LEU A 400 -17.27 -13.50 8.93
C LEU A 400 -16.20 -12.49 9.34
N TRP A 401 -14.93 -12.75 9.06
CA TRP A 401 -13.86 -11.78 9.28
C TRP A 401 -14.15 -10.48 8.53
N GLU A 402 -14.37 -10.56 7.22
CA GLU A 402 -14.58 -9.41 6.35
C GLU A 402 -15.80 -8.60 6.75
N PHE A 403 -16.89 -9.30 7.09
CA PHE A 403 -18.11 -8.70 7.59
C PHE A 403 -17.89 -7.92 8.89
N VAL A 404 -17.12 -8.48 9.84
CA VAL A 404 -16.91 -7.87 11.17
C VAL A 404 -15.84 -6.78 11.15
N SER A 405 -14.76 -6.94 10.38
CA SER A 405 -13.65 -5.99 10.35
C SER A 405 -13.82 -4.89 9.30
N GLY A 406 -14.64 -5.12 8.26
CA GLY A 406 -14.66 -4.29 7.06
C GLY A 406 -13.38 -4.36 6.23
N THR A 407 -12.51 -5.34 6.50
CA THR A 407 -11.24 -5.55 5.80
C THR A 407 -11.22 -6.93 5.15
N LYS A 408 -10.71 -7.03 3.92
CA LYS A 408 -10.52 -8.33 3.27
C LYS A 408 -9.69 -9.26 4.15
N PHE A 409 -10.07 -10.54 4.20
CA PHE A 409 -9.22 -11.53 4.85
C PHE A 409 -7.92 -11.62 4.05
N PRO A 410 -6.73 -11.52 4.67
CA PRO A 410 -5.48 -11.61 3.93
C PRO A 410 -5.39 -12.99 3.29
N GLU A 411 -5.50 -13.03 1.96
CA GLU A 411 -5.35 -14.26 1.20
C GLU A 411 -3.87 -14.64 1.23
N ALA A 412 -3.59 -15.90 1.57
CA ALA A 412 -2.32 -16.49 1.18
C ALA A 412 -2.30 -16.46 -0.36
N GLU A 413 -1.26 -15.84 -0.95
CA GLU A 413 -1.14 -15.76 -2.41
C GLU A 413 -1.30 -17.17 -3.02
N THR A 414 -2.41 -17.38 -3.72
CA THR A 414 -2.61 -18.55 -4.58
C THR A 414 -2.54 -18.08 -6.03
N PRO A 415 -1.86 -18.83 -6.91
CA PRO A 415 -1.63 -18.42 -8.29
C PRO A 415 -2.92 -18.44 -9.12
N VAL A 416 -2.96 -17.58 -10.12
CA VAL A 416 -4.08 -17.35 -11.06
C VAL A 416 -4.29 -18.57 -11.97
N ASP A 417 -5.54 -19.03 -12.17
CA ASP A 417 -5.93 -20.04 -13.19
C ASP A 417 -7.13 -19.50 -14.04
N PRO A 418 -7.24 -19.77 -15.37
CA PRO A 418 -8.30 -19.29 -16.27
C PRO A 418 -9.54 -20.22 -16.38
N ASP A 419 -10.68 -19.64 -16.82
CA ASP A 419 -12.05 -20.22 -16.98
C ASP A 419 -12.22 -21.18 -18.23
N PRO A 420 -13.37 -21.86 -18.53
CA PRO A 420 -13.63 -23.28 -18.21
C PRO A 420 -14.08 -24.24 -19.37
N THR A 421 -13.86 -25.57 -19.14
CA THR A 421 -14.58 -26.83 -19.56
C THR A 421 -14.40 -27.49 -20.96
N PRO A 422 -14.52 -28.85 -21.16
CA PRO A 422 -14.86 -29.95 -20.21
C PRO A 422 -14.03 -31.28 -20.27
N THR A 423 -14.19 -32.08 -19.20
CA THR A 423 -14.02 -33.56 -19.00
C THR A 423 -12.62 -34.18 -18.75
N PRO A 424 -12.54 -35.28 -17.96
CA PRO A 424 -11.62 -35.43 -16.81
C PRO A 424 -10.35 -36.27 -17.08
N ASP A 425 -9.47 -36.27 -16.06
CA ASP A 425 -8.21 -37.01 -15.82
C ASP A 425 -6.89 -36.37 -16.35
N PRO A 426 -5.74 -36.52 -15.66
CA PRO A 426 -5.43 -37.00 -14.29
C PRO A 426 -4.83 -35.86 -13.41
N GLU A 427 -4.57 -36.13 -12.12
CA GLU A 427 -3.89 -35.19 -11.18
C GLU A 427 -2.67 -34.49 -11.81
N PRO A 428 -2.51 -33.15 -11.66
CA PRO A 428 -1.31 -32.48 -12.12
C PRO A 428 -0.14 -32.78 -11.18
N THR A 429 0.94 -33.27 -11.76
CA THR A 429 2.28 -33.28 -11.16
C THR A 429 2.70 -31.87 -10.71
N PRO A 430 3.48 -31.74 -9.61
CA PRO A 430 3.97 -30.46 -9.10
C PRO A 430 4.63 -29.63 -10.21
N ASP A 431 4.26 -28.35 -10.31
CA ASP A 431 4.86 -27.42 -11.26
C ASP A 431 6.31 -27.11 -10.85
N THR A 432 7.26 -27.57 -11.67
CA THR A 432 8.70 -27.43 -11.47
C THR A 432 9.29 -26.19 -12.19
N SER A 433 8.47 -25.22 -12.63
CA SER A 433 8.93 -24.22 -13.61
C SER A 433 9.52 -22.90 -13.06
N VAL A 434 9.62 -22.69 -11.74
CA VAL A 434 10.29 -21.48 -11.22
C VAL A 434 11.81 -21.72 -11.17
N ASP A 435 12.55 -21.22 -12.17
CA ASP A 435 14.02 -21.20 -12.13
C ASP A 435 14.49 -20.12 -11.14
N TYR A 436 14.81 -20.54 -9.91
CA TYR A 436 15.29 -19.63 -8.85
C TYR A 436 16.73 -19.13 -9.07
N GLY A 437 17.32 -19.38 -10.24
CA GLY A 437 18.72 -19.13 -10.58
C GLY A 437 19.64 -20.21 -10.00
N LYS A 438 20.72 -20.56 -10.70
CA LYS A 438 21.53 -21.74 -10.34
C LYS A 438 22.78 -21.42 -9.53
N LYS A 439 23.09 -20.15 -9.26
CA LYS A 439 24.35 -19.74 -8.61
C LYS A 439 24.16 -18.68 -7.53
N LEU A 440 24.82 -18.89 -6.41
CA LEU A 440 24.91 -17.94 -5.30
C LEU A 440 26.30 -17.98 -4.68
N THR A 441 26.99 -16.84 -4.61
CA THR A 441 28.25 -16.70 -3.88
C THR A 441 28.06 -15.76 -2.70
N VAL A 442 28.25 -16.30 -1.49
CA VAL A 442 28.12 -15.56 -0.23
C VAL A 442 29.50 -15.34 0.38
N SER A 443 29.86 -14.08 0.62
CA SER A 443 31.03 -13.71 1.43
C SER A 443 30.57 -13.48 2.89
N ILE A 444 31.11 -14.26 3.82
CA ILE A 444 30.78 -14.21 5.25
C ILE A 444 31.89 -13.48 5.98
N TRP A 445 31.55 -12.36 6.60
CA TRP A 445 32.50 -11.61 7.43
C TRP A 445 32.34 -11.92 8.91
N ASN A 446 33.45 -12.09 9.60
CA ASN A 446 33.50 -12.22 11.04
C ASN A 446 34.61 -11.33 11.61
N ASN A 447 34.53 -11.01 12.90
CA ASN A 447 35.67 -10.36 13.55
C ASN A 447 36.74 -11.39 13.88
N THR A 448 37.94 -10.89 14.17
CA THR A 448 39.11 -11.69 14.58
C THR A 448 38.91 -12.48 15.88
N LYS A 449 37.77 -12.32 16.56
CA LYS A 449 37.41 -13.02 17.81
C LYS A 449 36.24 -14.00 17.64
N GLY A 450 35.73 -14.19 16.43
CA GLY A 450 34.58 -15.08 16.17
C GLY A 450 33.22 -14.55 16.65
N GLY A 451 33.14 -13.29 17.04
CA GLY A 451 32.02 -12.75 17.84
C GLY A 451 30.83 -12.20 17.05
N TRP A 452 30.80 -12.30 15.72
CA TRP A 452 29.68 -11.79 14.90
C TRP A 452 28.83 -12.91 14.31
N ILE A 453 29.48 -14.01 13.95
CA ILE A 453 28.84 -15.24 13.49
C ILE A 453 29.75 -16.41 13.84
N THR A 454 29.25 -17.47 14.47
CA THR A 454 30.07 -18.64 14.83
C THR A 454 30.09 -19.69 13.72
N GLU A 455 31.05 -20.62 13.75
CA GLU A 455 31.08 -21.75 12.81
C GLU A 455 29.80 -22.61 12.89
N GLU A 456 29.24 -22.79 14.10
CA GLU A 456 27.97 -23.48 14.31
C GLU A 456 26.80 -22.75 13.66
N GLN A 457 26.76 -21.42 13.77
CA GLN A 457 25.73 -20.61 13.13
C GLN A 457 25.83 -20.64 11.60
N ILE A 458 27.05 -20.64 11.05
CA ILE A 458 27.29 -20.81 9.60
C ILE A 458 26.80 -22.19 9.14
N ALA A 459 27.14 -23.25 9.87
CA ALA A 459 26.70 -24.61 9.53
C ALA A 459 25.18 -24.76 9.59
N LYS A 460 24.55 -24.16 10.61
CA LYS A 460 23.10 -24.13 10.74
C LYS A 460 22.43 -23.34 9.62
N LEU A 461 22.96 -22.17 9.26
CA LEU A 461 22.45 -21.37 8.14
C LEU A 461 22.45 -22.15 6.83
N LYS A 462 23.56 -22.83 6.51
CA LYS A 462 23.68 -23.65 5.29
C LYS A 462 22.61 -24.74 5.26
N THR A 463 22.48 -25.47 6.37
CA THR A 463 21.53 -26.59 6.49
C THR A 463 20.08 -26.12 6.37
N ASP A 464 19.70 -25.09 7.13
CA ASP A 464 18.34 -24.58 7.13
C ASP A 464 17.99 -23.94 5.77
N PHE A 465 18.94 -23.30 5.10
CA PHE A 465 18.71 -22.71 3.78
C PHE A 465 18.54 -23.77 2.69
N GLU A 466 19.33 -24.85 2.69
CA GLU A 466 19.13 -25.98 1.77
C GLU A 466 17.76 -26.65 1.97
N ALA A 467 17.33 -26.81 3.22
CA ALA A 467 16.00 -27.33 3.54
C ALA A 467 14.89 -26.39 3.03
N TYR A 468 15.05 -25.08 3.24
CA TYR A 468 14.13 -24.07 2.73
C TYR A 468 14.03 -24.09 1.19
N LEU A 469 15.15 -24.23 0.47
CA LEU A 469 15.13 -24.34 -0.99
C LEU A 469 14.41 -25.63 -1.44
N THR A 470 14.66 -26.75 -0.77
CA THR A 470 13.99 -28.03 -1.05
C THR A 470 12.48 -27.94 -0.82
N GLU A 471 12.04 -27.29 0.26
CA GLU A 471 10.62 -27.02 0.53
C GLU A 471 9.97 -26.18 -0.57
N LYS A 472 10.73 -25.27 -1.18
CA LYS A 472 10.30 -24.47 -2.34
C LYS A 472 10.42 -25.21 -3.68
N GLY A 473 10.59 -26.53 -3.66
CA GLY A 473 10.60 -27.37 -4.85
C GLY A 473 11.89 -27.31 -5.68
N LEU A 474 12.96 -26.71 -5.14
CA LEU A 474 14.25 -26.66 -5.84
C LEU A 474 15.07 -27.93 -5.63
N ASP A 475 15.60 -28.45 -6.73
CA ASP A 475 16.64 -29.48 -6.66
C ASP A 475 17.98 -28.83 -6.31
N VAL A 476 18.30 -28.82 -5.01
CA VAL A 476 19.56 -28.28 -4.48
C VAL A 476 20.81 -28.91 -5.11
N SER A 477 20.72 -30.12 -5.70
CA SER A 477 21.85 -30.76 -6.38
C SER A 477 22.22 -30.08 -7.71
N THR A 478 21.29 -29.30 -8.27
CA THR A 478 21.50 -28.50 -9.49
C THR A 478 22.01 -27.09 -9.21
N LEU A 479 22.02 -26.68 -7.93
CA LEU A 479 22.46 -25.36 -7.49
C LEU A 479 23.95 -25.35 -7.15
N SER A 480 24.61 -24.24 -7.45
CA SER A 480 26.00 -23.96 -7.11
C SER A 480 26.06 -22.83 -6.09
N ILE A 481 25.98 -23.18 -4.81
CA ILE A 481 26.06 -22.24 -3.68
C ILE A 481 27.48 -22.27 -3.08
N THR A 482 28.21 -21.17 -3.22
CA THR A 482 29.57 -21.02 -2.70
C THR A 482 29.57 -20.13 -1.46
N TRP A 483 30.08 -20.64 -0.34
CA TRP A 483 30.21 -19.92 0.92
C TRP A 483 31.67 -19.61 1.22
N ARG A 484 32.05 -18.35 1.14
CA ARG A 484 33.41 -17.86 1.40
C ARG A 484 33.46 -17.29 2.80
N VAL A 485 34.13 -17.97 3.74
CA VAL A 485 34.37 -17.42 5.07
C VAL A 485 35.66 -16.60 5.01
N GLU A 486 35.54 -15.29 5.20
CA GLU A 486 36.67 -14.38 5.10
C GLU A 486 37.46 -14.39 6.42
N THR A 487 38.46 -15.28 6.53
CA THR A 487 39.21 -15.51 7.77
C THR A 487 40.34 -14.51 8.01
N ASP A 488 40.87 -13.89 6.94
CA ASP A 488 42.06 -13.03 7.00
C ASP A 488 41.75 -11.52 6.86
N VAL A 489 40.46 -11.14 6.91
CA VAL A 489 40.02 -9.74 6.76
C VAL A 489 39.80 -9.08 8.12
N THR A 490 40.70 -8.18 8.49
CA THR A 490 40.69 -7.55 9.83
C THR A 490 39.83 -6.30 9.93
N ASN A 491 39.40 -5.74 8.81
CA ASN A 491 38.62 -4.52 8.74
C ASN A 491 37.75 -4.48 7.46
N VAL A 492 36.86 -3.50 7.39
CA VAL A 492 35.91 -3.35 6.28
C VAL A 492 36.59 -3.12 4.93
N ALA A 493 37.74 -2.45 4.88
CA ALA A 493 38.48 -2.22 3.65
C ALA A 493 39.09 -3.52 3.10
N ALA A 494 39.60 -4.38 3.99
CA ALA A 494 40.09 -5.71 3.62
C ALA A 494 38.97 -6.62 3.13
N LEU A 495 37.78 -6.58 3.77
CA LEU A 495 36.58 -7.28 3.29
C LEU A 495 36.21 -6.83 1.87
N VAL A 496 36.13 -5.52 1.63
CA VAL A 496 35.76 -5.00 0.30
C VAL A 496 36.81 -5.34 -0.76
N ALA A 497 38.10 -5.33 -0.41
CA ALA A 497 39.14 -5.78 -1.33
C ALA A 497 38.98 -7.27 -1.69
N ALA A 498 38.67 -8.13 -0.72
CA ALA A 498 38.41 -9.56 -0.95
C ALA A 498 37.17 -9.77 -1.84
N VAL A 499 36.06 -9.08 -1.54
CA VAL A 499 34.82 -9.13 -2.33
C VAL A 499 35.06 -8.66 -3.78
N LYS A 500 35.79 -7.55 -3.99
CA LYS A 500 36.11 -7.04 -5.32
C LYS A 500 37.08 -7.94 -6.09
N ALA A 501 38.06 -8.54 -5.40
CA ALA A 501 39.02 -9.46 -6.02
C ALA A 501 38.37 -10.78 -6.43
N ALA A 502 37.39 -11.26 -5.67
CA ALA A 502 36.59 -12.42 -6.02
C ALA A 502 35.76 -12.18 -7.29
N GLY A 503 35.20 -10.97 -7.44
CA GLY A 503 34.50 -10.53 -8.65
C GLY A 503 33.17 -11.24 -8.92
N ASP A 504 32.79 -12.21 -8.09
CA ASP A 504 31.63 -13.09 -8.29
C ASP A 504 30.70 -13.15 -7.07
N VAL A 505 30.91 -12.29 -6.07
CA VAL A 505 30.12 -12.26 -4.82
C VAL A 505 28.76 -11.62 -5.07
N ASP A 506 27.70 -12.31 -4.64
CA ASP A 506 26.31 -11.86 -4.77
C ASP A 506 25.76 -11.32 -3.44
N PHE A 507 26.28 -11.83 -2.31
CA PHE A 507 25.75 -11.55 -0.98
C PHE A 507 26.90 -11.42 0.03
N VAL A 508 26.82 -10.42 0.90
CA VAL A 508 27.73 -10.26 2.04
C VAL A 508 26.95 -10.45 3.34
N LEU A 509 27.34 -11.46 4.11
CA LEU A 509 26.73 -11.84 5.38
C LEU A 509 27.50 -11.23 6.55
N ALA A 510 26.75 -10.77 7.55
CA ALA A 510 27.25 -10.21 8.81
C ALA A 510 28.17 -8.99 8.63
N CYS A 511 27.95 -8.20 7.58
CA CYS A 511 28.70 -6.97 7.32
C CYS A 511 28.40 -5.86 8.34
N GLY A 512 29.30 -4.88 8.43
CA GLY A 512 29.09 -3.67 9.22
C GLY A 512 28.28 -2.61 8.47
N LYS A 513 27.68 -1.66 9.21
CA LYS A 513 26.97 -0.51 8.63
C LYS A 513 27.82 0.28 7.62
N ASN A 514 29.13 0.28 7.79
CA ASN A 514 30.11 1.05 7.03
C ASN A 514 30.66 0.36 5.78
N VAL A 515 30.09 -0.79 5.35
CA VAL A 515 30.53 -1.50 4.14
C VAL A 515 30.43 -0.63 2.87
N ASN A 516 29.47 0.29 2.82
CA ASN A 516 29.28 1.22 1.69
C ASN A 516 29.94 2.60 1.90
N SER A 517 30.13 3.07 3.14
CA SER A 517 30.76 4.37 3.42
C SER A 517 32.29 4.27 3.42
N ASP A 518 32.83 3.44 4.31
CA ASP A 518 34.28 3.35 4.56
C ASP A 518 34.89 2.23 3.70
N GLY A 519 34.11 1.19 3.44
CA GLY A 519 34.49 0.09 2.54
C GLY A 519 34.40 0.46 1.06
N ASN A 520 33.57 1.45 0.70
CA ASN A 520 33.30 1.83 -0.69
C ASN A 520 32.85 0.63 -1.56
N LEU A 521 32.04 -0.27 -0.98
CA LEU A 521 31.27 -1.25 -1.74
C LEU A 521 30.02 -0.54 -2.27
N THR A 522 29.90 -0.45 -3.59
CA THR A 522 28.84 0.27 -4.30
C THR A 522 27.84 -0.71 -4.91
N ASN A 523 26.68 -0.21 -5.36
CA ASN A 523 25.61 -1.01 -5.95
C ASN A 523 25.17 -2.18 -5.04
N LEU A 524 24.76 -1.86 -3.80
CA LEU A 524 24.26 -2.84 -2.85
C LEU A 524 22.99 -2.36 -2.15
N GLU A 525 22.19 -3.33 -1.74
CA GLU A 525 21.05 -3.15 -0.85
C GLU A 525 21.38 -3.78 0.49
N LYS A 526 21.18 -3.05 1.59
CA LYS A 526 21.58 -3.53 2.93
C LYS A 526 20.46 -3.41 3.93
N LEU A 527 20.32 -4.45 4.75
CA LEU A 527 19.36 -4.50 5.84
C LEU A 527 20.07 -4.85 7.14
N GLN A 528 19.73 -4.13 8.21
CA GLN A 528 20.12 -4.52 9.56
C GLN A 528 19.21 -5.64 10.04
N VAL A 529 19.78 -6.78 10.42
CA VAL A 529 19.01 -7.92 10.91
C VAL A 529 19.05 -7.94 12.43
N ALA A 530 17.91 -8.29 13.04
CA ALA A 530 17.83 -8.55 14.47
C ALA A 530 18.70 -9.77 14.84
N GLU A 531 18.88 -10.00 16.14
CA GLU A 531 19.52 -11.24 16.58
C GLU A 531 18.75 -12.45 16.03
N SER A 532 19.47 -13.39 15.43
CA SER A 532 18.88 -14.58 14.81
C SER A 532 19.71 -15.82 15.16
N PRO A 533 19.18 -17.03 14.91
CA PRO A 533 19.97 -18.25 15.01
C PRO A 533 21.22 -18.27 14.12
N TYR A 534 21.33 -17.34 13.17
CA TYR A 534 22.37 -17.32 12.14
C TYR A 534 23.44 -16.24 12.35
N MET A 535 23.19 -15.18 13.13
CA MET A 535 24.18 -14.14 13.38
C MET A 535 23.84 -13.28 14.61
N ALA A 536 24.85 -12.60 15.17
CA ALA A 536 24.68 -11.68 16.28
C ALA A 536 23.85 -10.43 15.92
N ALA A 537 23.24 -9.79 16.92
CA ALA A 537 22.51 -8.53 16.77
C ALA A 537 23.38 -7.41 16.15
N ASN A 538 22.72 -6.42 15.54
CA ASN A 538 23.34 -5.23 14.93
C ASN A 538 24.29 -5.52 13.77
N ARG A 539 24.09 -6.65 13.09
CA ARG A 539 24.78 -7.01 11.85
C ARG A 539 23.91 -6.70 10.66
N TYR A 540 24.56 -6.47 9.53
CA TYR A 540 23.89 -6.21 8.27
C TYR A 540 24.06 -7.39 7.34
N ILE A 541 23.04 -7.62 6.51
CA ILE A 541 23.16 -8.36 5.26
C ILE A 541 23.24 -7.36 4.12
N ALA A 542 24.01 -7.67 3.08
CA ALA A 542 24.08 -6.85 1.88
C ALA A 542 23.97 -7.71 0.63
N VAL A 543 22.97 -7.45 -0.20
CA VAL A 543 22.85 -8.02 -1.55
C VAL A 543 23.60 -7.09 -2.50
N LEU A 544 24.55 -7.65 -3.25
CA LEU A 544 25.32 -6.90 -4.24
C LEU A 544 24.58 -6.90 -5.58
N ASN A 545 24.91 -5.91 -6.41
CA ASN A 545 24.24 -5.66 -7.69
C ASN A 545 22.75 -5.36 -7.48
N LYS A 546 22.42 -4.45 -6.56
CA LYS A 546 21.02 -4.16 -6.19
C LYS A 546 20.11 -3.78 -7.36
N ASP A 547 20.67 -3.24 -8.43
CA ASP A 547 19.91 -2.88 -9.64
C ASP A 547 19.55 -4.13 -10.46
N ASN A 548 20.28 -5.24 -10.29
CA ASN A 548 19.99 -6.54 -10.91
C ASN A 548 20.54 -7.72 -10.07
N PRO A 549 19.96 -7.99 -8.89
CA PRO A 549 20.48 -9.02 -8.00
C PRO A 549 20.10 -10.41 -8.52
N ARG A 550 20.96 -11.41 -8.27
CA ARG A 550 20.63 -12.80 -8.57
C ARG A 550 19.46 -13.27 -7.72
N LEU A 551 18.61 -14.11 -8.29
CA LEU A 551 17.39 -14.57 -7.65
C LEU A 551 17.67 -15.33 -6.35
N LEU A 552 18.64 -16.26 -6.32
CA LEU A 552 19.08 -16.91 -5.06
C LEU A 552 19.58 -15.92 -3.98
N ALA A 553 20.11 -14.75 -4.35
CA ALA A 553 20.52 -13.74 -3.36
C ALA A 553 19.31 -13.04 -2.74
N LYS A 554 18.25 -12.81 -3.52
CA LYS A 554 16.94 -12.33 -3.02
C LYS A 554 16.27 -13.37 -2.13
N VAL A 555 16.35 -14.64 -2.51
CA VAL A 555 15.82 -15.76 -1.72
C VAL A 555 16.56 -15.88 -0.38
N LEU A 556 17.90 -15.79 -0.39
CA LEU A 556 18.70 -15.76 0.85
C LEU A 556 18.40 -14.52 1.71
N TYR A 557 18.19 -13.35 1.08
CA TYR A 557 17.74 -12.15 1.79
C TYR A 557 16.45 -12.41 2.55
N LYS A 558 15.40 -12.90 1.86
CA LYS A 558 14.09 -13.22 2.46
C LYS A 558 14.19 -14.28 3.55
N PHE A 559 14.98 -15.33 3.32
CA PHE A 559 15.20 -16.38 4.30
C PHE A 559 15.81 -15.85 5.60
N ILE A 560 16.82 -14.97 5.51
CA ILE A 560 17.49 -14.42 6.70
C ILE A 560 16.66 -13.33 7.39
N SER A 561 16.04 -12.44 6.62
CA SER A 561 15.37 -11.25 7.15
C SER A 561 13.90 -11.44 7.48
N GLY A 562 13.25 -12.45 6.87
CA GLY A 562 11.79 -12.59 6.84
C GLY A 562 11.08 -11.53 5.98
N GLN A 563 11.83 -10.68 5.27
CA GLN A 563 11.32 -9.59 4.45
C GLN A 563 11.62 -9.87 2.97
N ASP A 564 10.68 -9.56 2.09
CA ASP A 564 10.96 -9.59 0.67
C ASP A 564 12.10 -8.63 0.32
N TYR A 565 12.91 -9.03 -0.67
CA TYR A 565 13.94 -8.15 -1.20
C TYR A 565 13.25 -6.91 -1.78
N PRO A 566 13.62 -5.68 -1.39
CA PRO A 566 12.97 -4.49 -1.91
C PRO A 566 13.26 -4.42 -3.41
N GLU A 567 12.22 -4.58 -4.22
CA GLU A 567 12.35 -4.34 -5.65
C GLU A 567 12.66 -2.87 -5.86
N SER A 568 13.58 -2.58 -6.77
CA SER A 568 13.83 -1.21 -7.20
C SER A 568 12.63 -0.74 -8.01
N ASP A 569 11.79 0.13 -7.44
CA ASP A 569 10.72 0.86 -8.17
C ASP A 569 11.29 1.81 -9.24
N THR A 570 12.60 2.06 -9.23
CA THR A 570 13.30 2.71 -10.33
C THR A 570 13.44 1.75 -11.50
N ALA A 571 12.64 1.98 -12.54
CA ALA A 571 12.85 1.42 -13.87
C ALA A 571 14.33 1.52 -14.26
N LEU A 572 14.92 0.41 -14.71
CA LEU A 572 16.32 0.38 -15.08
C LEU A 572 16.55 1.39 -16.21
N THR A 573 17.31 2.45 -15.93
CA THR A 573 17.51 3.54 -16.91
C THR A 573 18.48 3.07 -18.00
N ILE A 574 17.93 2.64 -19.13
CA ILE A 574 18.70 2.26 -20.32
C ILE A 574 18.99 3.49 -21.16
N THR A 575 20.27 3.83 -21.31
CA THR A 575 20.73 4.89 -22.22
C THR A 575 21.01 4.36 -23.63
N ASP A 576 21.43 3.10 -23.75
CA ASP A 576 21.70 2.47 -25.04
C ASP A 576 20.39 1.96 -25.65
N LYS A 577 19.89 2.66 -26.67
CA LYS A 577 18.58 2.35 -27.26
C LYS A 577 18.61 1.29 -28.35
N GLU A 578 19.78 0.90 -28.82
CA GLU A 578 19.92 -0.15 -29.84
C GLU A 578 20.88 -1.25 -29.35
N LEU A 579 20.50 -2.50 -29.61
CA LEU A 579 21.34 -3.69 -29.45
C LEU A 579 21.39 -4.43 -30.78
N THR A 580 22.57 -4.84 -31.26
CA THR A 580 22.68 -5.73 -32.41
C THR A 580 23.34 -7.05 -32.01
N VAL A 581 22.61 -8.15 -32.23
CA VAL A 581 23.05 -9.51 -31.90
C VAL A 581 23.28 -10.29 -33.20
N SER A 582 24.49 -10.78 -33.41
CA SER A 582 24.81 -11.70 -34.51
C SER A 582 24.69 -13.15 -34.03
N ILE A 583 23.80 -13.93 -34.62
CA ILE A 583 23.57 -15.34 -34.28
C ILE A 583 24.26 -16.21 -35.32
N TRP A 584 25.30 -16.93 -34.91
CA TRP A 584 25.97 -17.88 -35.79
C TRP A 584 25.41 -19.29 -35.61
N ASN A 585 24.99 -19.89 -36.72
CA ASN A 585 24.52 -21.26 -36.76
C ASN A 585 25.29 -22.07 -37.81
N ASN A 586 25.24 -23.40 -37.70
CA ASN A 586 25.74 -24.23 -38.79
C ASN A 586 24.68 -24.34 -39.91
N LYS A 587 25.10 -24.77 -41.10
CA LYS A 587 24.21 -24.91 -42.27
C LYS A 587 22.99 -25.82 -42.05
N LYS A 588 23.04 -26.67 -41.02
CA LYS A 588 21.99 -27.63 -40.69
C LYS A 588 21.06 -27.15 -39.57
N GLY A 589 21.33 -25.98 -38.99
CA GLY A 589 20.54 -25.46 -37.87
C GLY A 589 20.81 -26.13 -36.52
N GLU A 590 21.89 -26.90 -36.37
CA GLU A 590 22.10 -27.80 -35.21
C GLU A 590 22.72 -27.10 -33.99
N TRP A 591 23.27 -25.89 -34.12
CA TRP A 591 23.86 -25.21 -32.95
C TRP A 591 22.81 -24.45 -32.14
N ILE A 592 21.86 -23.85 -32.84
CA ILE A 592 20.72 -23.15 -32.26
C ILE A 592 19.54 -23.27 -33.23
N THR A 593 18.40 -23.79 -32.80
CA THR A 593 17.24 -23.91 -33.70
C THR A 593 16.45 -22.60 -33.78
N THR A 594 15.59 -22.44 -34.78
CA THR A 594 14.69 -21.26 -34.87
C THR A 594 13.80 -21.14 -33.63
N GLU A 595 13.27 -22.25 -33.13
CA GLU A 595 12.46 -22.29 -31.91
C GLU A 595 13.25 -21.79 -30.69
N GLN A 596 14.52 -22.17 -30.56
CA GLN A 596 15.39 -21.69 -29.48
C GLN A 596 15.73 -20.21 -29.62
N ILE A 597 15.90 -19.69 -30.85
CA ILE A 597 16.09 -18.26 -31.10
C ILE A 597 14.83 -17.49 -30.66
N ASP A 598 13.65 -17.94 -31.05
CA ASP A 598 12.40 -17.23 -30.74
C ASP A 598 12.08 -17.30 -29.24
N LYS A 599 12.37 -18.44 -28.59
CA LYS A 599 12.30 -18.55 -27.13
C LYS A 599 13.27 -17.59 -26.43
N LEU A 600 14.53 -17.51 -26.88
CA LEU A 600 15.51 -16.56 -26.33
C LEU A 600 15.04 -15.11 -26.45
N LYS A 601 14.46 -14.73 -27.59
CA LYS A 601 13.91 -13.37 -27.78
C LYS A 601 12.78 -13.08 -26.78
N ALA A 602 11.80 -13.97 -26.70
CA ALA A 602 10.63 -13.80 -25.83
C ALA A 602 11.02 -13.76 -24.35
N ASP A 603 11.90 -14.67 -23.93
CA ASP A 603 12.34 -14.74 -22.54
C ASP A 603 13.21 -13.51 -22.18
N PHE A 604 14.04 -13.01 -23.11
CA PHE A 604 14.84 -11.82 -22.87
C PHE A 604 13.99 -10.52 -22.84
N GLU A 605 12.97 -10.41 -23.70
CA GLU A 605 11.99 -9.30 -23.63
C GLU A 605 11.19 -9.32 -22.33
N SER A 606 10.78 -10.50 -21.88
CA SER A 606 10.13 -10.71 -20.59
C SER A 606 11.06 -10.30 -19.44
N TYR A 607 12.33 -10.70 -19.52
CA TYR A 607 13.36 -10.29 -18.57
C TYR A 607 13.53 -8.76 -18.53
N LEU A 608 13.64 -8.09 -19.67
CA LEU A 608 13.75 -6.61 -19.72
C LEU A 608 12.52 -5.91 -19.16
N THR A 609 11.31 -6.42 -19.47
CA THR A 609 10.05 -5.91 -18.93
C THR A 609 10.01 -6.06 -17.40
N SER A 610 10.47 -7.18 -16.87
CA SER A 610 10.59 -7.41 -15.42
C SER A 610 11.58 -6.47 -14.72
N LYS A 611 12.47 -5.81 -15.48
CA LYS A 611 13.38 -4.76 -15.00
C LYS A 611 12.85 -3.34 -15.20
N GLY A 612 11.58 -3.20 -15.60
CA GLY A 612 10.94 -1.91 -15.86
C GLY A 612 11.45 -1.22 -17.13
N VAL A 613 12.10 -1.95 -18.06
CA VAL A 613 12.54 -1.38 -19.33
C VAL A 613 11.35 -1.25 -20.26
N ASP A 614 11.05 -0.03 -20.70
CA ASP A 614 10.06 0.21 -21.75
C ASP A 614 10.61 -0.26 -23.12
N LEU A 615 10.13 -1.42 -23.55
CA LEU A 615 10.52 -2.05 -24.82
C LEU A 615 10.23 -1.17 -26.04
N THR A 616 9.28 -0.23 -25.96
CA THR A 616 8.98 0.69 -27.06
C THR A 616 10.08 1.72 -27.30
N THR A 617 10.97 1.91 -26.31
CA THR A 617 12.07 2.87 -26.38
C THR A 617 13.39 2.27 -26.87
N ILE A 618 13.45 0.96 -27.09
CA ILE A 618 14.66 0.25 -27.51
C ILE A 618 14.43 -0.53 -28.81
N THR A 619 15.50 -0.95 -29.46
CA THR A 619 15.46 -1.81 -30.65
C THR A 619 16.53 -2.89 -30.56
N ILE A 620 16.12 -4.16 -30.62
CA ILE A 620 17.04 -5.30 -30.64
C ILE A 620 17.05 -5.92 -32.04
N ASN A 621 18.18 -5.79 -32.73
CA ASN A 621 18.40 -6.30 -34.07
C ASN A 621 19.03 -7.70 -33.99
N TRP A 622 18.21 -8.74 -34.17
CA TRP A 622 18.65 -10.12 -34.21
C TRP A 622 19.02 -10.53 -35.64
N LYS A 623 20.31 -10.66 -35.93
CA LYS A 623 20.81 -11.04 -37.24
C LYS A 623 21.22 -12.51 -37.25
N VAL A 624 20.42 -13.36 -37.88
CA VAL A 624 20.79 -14.77 -38.11
C VAL A 624 21.72 -14.86 -39.32
N GLU A 625 22.94 -15.33 -39.10
CA GLU A 625 23.98 -15.42 -40.12
C GLU A 625 23.80 -16.68 -40.99
N THR A 626 22.85 -16.65 -41.93
CA THR A 626 22.46 -17.82 -42.75
C THR A 626 23.51 -18.26 -43.76
N ASP A 627 24.32 -17.32 -44.27
CA ASP A 627 25.32 -17.57 -45.32
C ASP A 627 26.75 -17.76 -44.78
N VAL A 628 26.93 -17.68 -43.46
CA VAL A 628 28.23 -17.73 -42.81
C VAL A 628 28.64 -19.17 -42.49
N THR A 629 29.63 -19.68 -43.21
CA THR A 629 30.01 -21.11 -43.14
C THR A 629 31.24 -21.40 -42.28
N ASN A 630 31.99 -20.35 -41.89
CA ASN A 630 33.22 -20.48 -41.10
C ASN A 630 33.45 -19.22 -40.26
N VAL A 631 34.39 -19.30 -39.32
CA VAL A 631 34.68 -18.20 -38.38
C VAL A 631 35.15 -16.92 -39.07
N ALA A 632 35.93 -17.02 -40.16
CA ALA A 632 36.42 -15.85 -40.87
C ALA A 632 35.27 -15.08 -41.56
N ALA A 633 34.30 -15.80 -42.13
CA ALA A 633 33.09 -15.22 -42.68
C ALA A 633 32.21 -14.59 -41.59
N LEU A 634 32.15 -15.19 -40.39
CA LEU A 634 31.43 -14.61 -39.24
C LEU A 634 32.07 -13.29 -38.85
N VAL A 635 33.38 -13.26 -38.65
CA VAL A 635 34.08 -12.04 -38.26
C VAL A 635 33.96 -10.96 -39.33
N ASN A 636 34.04 -11.33 -40.60
CA ASN A 636 33.81 -10.38 -41.69
C ASN A 636 32.37 -9.83 -41.67
N SER A 637 31.37 -10.66 -41.36
CA SER A 637 29.98 -10.24 -41.23
C SER A 637 29.75 -9.30 -40.04
N VAL A 638 30.44 -9.56 -38.92
CA VAL A 638 30.40 -8.75 -37.69
C VAL A 638 31.10 -7.41 -37.88
N ASN A 639 32.34 -7.41 -38.38
CA ASN A 639 33.16 -6.20 -38.54
C ASN A 639 32.68 -5.26 -39.65
N ASN A 640 31.98 -5.78 -40.68
CA ASN A 640 31.44 -4.98 -41.77
C ASN A 640 29.92 -4.82 -41.70
N SER A 641 29.31 -5.10 -40.55
CA SER A 641 27.89 -4.87 -40.33
C SER A 641 27.58 -3.37 -40.42
N GLU A 642 26.42 -3.02 -41.00
CA GLU A 642 25.96 -1.62 -41.09
C GLU A 642 25.71 -1.02 -39.70
N LYS A 643 25.32 -1.87 -38.74
CA LYS A 643 25.20 -1.53 -37.32
C LYS A 643 26.32 -2.19 -36.54
N THR A 644 26.84 -1.48 -35.54
CA THR A 644 27.78 -2.05 -34.55
C THR A 644 27.15 -3.29 -33.92
N VAL A 645 27.81 -4.44 -34.04
CA VAL A 645 27.40 -5.68 -33.38
C VAL A 645 27.93 -5.65 -31.95
N ASP A 646 27.06 -5.78 -30.96
CA ASP A 646 27.44 -5.74 -29.55
C ASP A 646 27.57 -7.14 -28.95
N PHE A 647 26.97 -8.15 -29.59
CA PHE A 647 26.88 -9.50 -29.05
C PHE A 647 26.91 -10.56 -30.15
N VAL A 648 27.62 -11.66 -29.92
CA VAL A 648 27.65 -12.83 -30.82
C VAL A 648 27.17 -14.07 -30.09
N LEU A 649 26.10 -14.68 -30.60
CA LEU A 649 25.49 -15.88 -30.06
C LEU A 649 25.98 -17.14 -30.79
N ALA A 650 26.13 -18.23 -30.02
CA ALA A 650 26.54 -19.54 -30.48
C ALA A 650 27.87 -19.53 -31.27
N CYS A 651 28.80 -18.69 -30.87
CA CYS A 651 30.10 -18.55 -31.51
C CYS A 651 31.06 -19.72 -31.17
N GLY A 652 32.13 -19.88 -31.95
CA GLY A 652 33.15 -20.90 -31.70
C GLY A 652 34.27 -20.40 -30.78
N ASN A 653 35.03 -21.30 -30.15
CA ASN A 653 36.19 -20.89 -29.36
C ASN A 653 37.22 -20.11 -30.19
N ASN A 654 37.26 -20.27 -31.51
CA ASN A 654 38.26 -19.65 -32.35
C ASN A 654 37.89 -18.24 -32.87
N VAL A 655 36.79 -17.64 -32.38
CA VAL A 655 36.35 -16.29 -32.83
C VAL A 655 37.38 -15.18 -32.59
N ASN A 656 38.20 -15.30 -31.55
CA ASN A 656 39.28 -14.36 -31.24
C ASN A 656 40.66 -14.81 -31.76
N SER A 657 40.95 -16.12 -31.81
CA SER A 657 42.27 -16.61 -32.25
C SER A 657 42.41 -16.64 -33.78
N ASP A 658 41.40 -17.18 -34.47
CA ASP A 658 41.44 -17.40 -35.92
C ASP A 658 40.54 -16.39 -36.63
N GLY A 659 39.48 -15.95 -35.96
CA GLY A 659 38.53 -14.96 -36.45
C GLY A 659 39.04 -13.53 -36.35
N ASN A 660 39.91 -13.22 -35.37
CA ASN A 660 40.40 -11.86 -35.08
C ASN A 660 39.30 -10.86 -34.65
N LEU A 661 38.21 -11.33 -34.02
CA LEU A 661 37.35 -10.44 -33.23
C LEU A 661 38.12 -10.05 -31.96
N THR A 662 38.35 -8.74 -31.80
CA THR A 662 39.09 -8.15 -30.68
C THR A 662 38.16 -7.37 -29.75
N ASN A 663 38.63 -7.05 -28.55
CA ASN A 663 37.85 -6.37 -27.50
C ASN A 663 36.52 -7.09 -27.19
N LEU A 664 36.61 -8.35 -26.79
CA LEU A 664 35.45 -9.16 -26.39
C LEU A 664 35.72 -9.91 -25.10
N GLU A 665 34.64 -10.23 -24.40
CA GLU A 665 34.59 -11.26 -23.37
C GLU A 665 33.75 -12.41 -23.90
N LYS A 666 34.20 -13.65 -23.73
CA LYS A 666 33.45 -14.83 -24.19
C LYS A 666 33.46 -15.94 -23.15
N ILE A 667 32.36 -16.67 -23.10
CA ILE A 667 32.23 -17.80 -22.20
C ILE A 667 31.60 -18.97 -22.93
N LYS A 668 32.11 -20.17 -22.64
CA LYS A 668 31.52 -21.42 -23.08
C LYS A 668 30.29 -21.69 -22.21
N LEU A 669 29.14 -21.92 -22.83
CA LEU A 669 27.98 -22.43 -22.10
C LEU A 669 27.88 -23.94 -22.29
N GLY A 670 27.26 -24.59 -21.30
CA GLY A 670 26.76 -25.96 -21.44
C GLY A 670 25.55 -26.02 -22.37
N SER A 671 24.88 -27.17 -22.43
CA SER A 671 23.55 -27.22 -23.04
C SER A 671 22.61 -26.28 -22.28
N THR A 672 21.96 -25.37 -22.98
CA THR A 672 20.91 -24.50 -22.42
C THR A 672 19.63 -24.67 -23.21
N ASP A 673 18.53 -24.12 -22.71
CA ASP A 673 17.27 -24.08 -23.45
C ASP A 673 17.41 -23.30 -24.77
N TYR A 674 18.43 -22.45 -24.86
CA TYR A 674 18.66 -21.54 -25.99
C TYR A 674 19.71 -22.04 -26.99
N MET A 675 20.60 -22.98 -26.63
CA MET A 675 21.60 -23.50 -27.57
C MET A 675 22.25 -24.82 -27.13
N THR A 676 22.83 -25.51 -28.11
CA THR A 676 23.54 -26.78 -27.90
C THR A 676 24.84 -26.60 -27.12
N ASP A 677 25.21 -27.62 -26.34
CA ASP A 677 26.47 -27.68 -25.60
C ASP A 677 27.70 -27.40 -26.49
N GLY A 678 28.73 -26.82 -25.88
CA GLY A 678 30.02 -26.62 -26.54
C GLY A 678 30.17 -25.28 -27.25
N ARG A 679 29.11 -24.46 -27.30
CA ARG A 679 29.09 -23.16 -27.96
C ARG A 679 29.40 -22.02 -26.98
N PHE A 680 29.82 -20.89 -27.55
CA PHE A 680 30.19 -19.70 -26.79
C PHE A 680 29.19 -18.57 -27.04
N ILE A 681 29.01 -17.73 -26.03
CA ILE A 681 28.49 -16.37 -26.20
C ILE A 681 29.66 -15.41 -26.12
N ALA A 682 29.62 -14.32 -26.88
CA ALA A 682 30.64 -13.27 -26.82
C ALA A 682 29.99 -11.90 -26.73
N LEU A 683 30.31 -11.16 -25.66
CA LEU A 683 29.99 -9.75 -25.50
C LEU A 683 31.14 -8.94 -26.09
N LEU A 684 30.83 -8.08 -27.05
CA LEU A 684 31.79 -7.26 -27.76
C LEU A 684 31.91 -5.89 -27.07
N HIS A 685 33.01 -5.20 -27.33
CA HIS A 685 33.35 -3.93 -26.70
C HIS A 685 33.46 -4.04 -25.17
N LYS A 686 34.06 -5.12 -24.66
CA LYS A 686 34.10 -5.44 -23.22
C LYS A 686 34.63 -4.32 -22.30
N ASP A 687 35.46 -3.42 -22.83
CA ASP A 687 35.99 -2.28 -22.07
C ASP A 687 34.95 -1.16 -21.87
N LYS A 688 33.94 -1.08 -22.76
CA LYS A 688 32.79 -0.18 -22.67
C LYS A 688 31.58 -0.82 -23.37
N PRO A 689 31.00 -1.87 -22.78
CA PRO A 689 29.98 -2.65 -23.43
C PRO A 689 28.65 -1.90 -23.47
N ASN A 690 27.84 -2.23 -24.47
CA ASN A 690 26.45 -1.80 -24.55
C ASN A 690 25.67 -2.34 -23.33
N GLN A 691 24.82 -1.51 -22.73
CA GLN A 691 24.03 -1.87 -21.55
C GLN A 691 23.08 -3.04 -21.82
N LEU A 692 22.41 -3.05 -22.98
CA LEU A 692 21.52 -4.14 -23.38
C LEU A 692 22.32 -5.43 -23.66
N ALA A 693 23.52 -5.33 -24.23
CA ALA A 693 24.40 -6.49 -24.41
C ALA A 693 24.87 -7.07 -23.07
N THR A 694 25.11 -6.20 -22.09
CA THR A 694 25.46 -6.59 -20.72
C THR A 694 24.29 -7.31 -20.05
N LEU A 695 23.07 -6.82 -20.21
CA LEU A 695 21.86 -7.48 -19.71
C LEU A 695 21.63 -8.83 -20.40
N LEU A 696 21.86 -8.94 -21.71
CA LEU A 696 21.77 -10.21 -22.43
C LEU A 696 22.82 -11.22 -21.95
N TRP A 697 24.06 -10.76 -21.72
CA TRP A 697 25.10 -11.59 -21.11
C TRP A 697 24.65 -12.12 -19.74
N GLN A 698 24.13 -11.24 -18.87
CA GLN A 698 23.68 -11.59 -17.53
C GLN A 698 22.49 -12.54 -17.55
N PHE A 699 21.56 -12.33 -18.48
CA PHE A 699 20.43 -13.22 -18.72
C PHE A 699 20.88 -14.62 -19.16
N MET A 700 21.80 -14.71 -20.12
CA MET A 700 22.23 -16.00 -20.68
C MET A 700 23.23 -16.76 -19.81
N TYR A 701 24.07 -16.05 -19.07
CA TYR A 701 25.15 -16.64 -18.27
C TYR A 701 24.83 -16.69 -16.78
N GLU A 702 23.73 -16.05 -16.34
CA GLU A 702 23.31 -15.93 -14.95
C GLU A 702 24.41 -15.33 -14.04
N GLN A 703 25.37 -14.59 -14.60
CA GLN A 703 26.41 -13.89 -13.85
C GLN A 703 26.48 -12.42 -14.23
N VAL A 704 26.65 -11.57 -13.21
CA VAL A 704 26.94 -10.15 -13.38
C VAL A 704 28.22 -9.99 -14.19
N PHE A 705 28.12 -9.24 -15.28
CA PHE A 705 29.28 -8.88 -16.09
C PHE A 705 30.19 -7.93 -15.31
N VAL A 706 31.45 -8.32 -15.12
CA VAL A 706 32.48 -7.46 -14.54
C VAL A 706 33.43 -7.07 -15.65
N ALA A 707 33.44 -5.79 -16.00
CA ALA A 707 34.39 -5.25 -16.98
C ALA A 707 35.82 -5.50 -16.47
N SER A 708 36.65 -6.14 -17.29
CA SER A 708 38.06 -6.37 -16.93
C SER A 708 38.77 -5.04 -16.78
N THR A 709 39.23 -4.68 -15.58
CA THR A 709 40.03 -3.47 -15.31
C THR A 709 41.47 -3.54 -15.87
N GLN A 710 41.76 -4.43 -16.83
CA GLN A 710 43.00 -4.40 -17.58
C GLN A 710 42.95 -3.30 -18.65
N GLY A 711 42.95 -2.06 -18.18
CA GLY A 711 43.02 -0.84 -18.96
C GLY A 711 43.74 0.24 -18.16
N GLY A 712 44.92 -0.08 -17.64
CA GLY A 712 45.80 0.85 -16.95
C GLY A 712 47.23 0.73 -17.48
N ALA A 713 47.56 1.62 -18.40
CA ALA A 713 48.89 1.95 -18.94
C ALA A 713 49.63 0.88 -19.79
N GLU A 714 49.77 1.17 -21.09
CA GLU A 714 51.11 1.18 -21.71
C GLU A 714 51.86 2.45 -21.26
#